data_AF-A0A4Q2DXM2-F1
#
_entry.id   AF-A0A4Q2DXM2-F1
#
_cell.length_a   1.000
_cell.length_b   1.000
_cell.length_c   1.000
_cell.angle_alpha   90.00
_cell.angle_beta   90.00
_cell.angle_gamma   90.00
#
_symmetry.space_group_name_H-M   'P 1'
#
loop_
_entity.id
_entity.type
_entity.pdbx_description
1 polymer ?
#
loop_
_entity_poly.entity_id
_entity_poly.type
_entity_poly.pdbx_seq_one_letter_code
_entity_poly.pdbx_strand_id
1 'polypeptide(L)'
;MSFEPAKRAAKRFVGHPEETVPIIGSTEWTHGIASNPLTKVKAYLLSLFPIVQWLPRYNFGWLSGDLIAGLTVGMVVVPQGMSYAQLAGLGPEYGLYSGFVGVLIYCLFATSKDVSIGPVAVMSLTVAEIIKHVHAHHGDRWENPDIATALAFICGFITLGMGLLRIGWLVEFIPAPAVSGFMTGSAFTIAAGQVPGLMGITGFDTRAATYRVVINTLKGLPRTKLDAAWGLTGLVGLYAIRYICVWGAKKYPRRARLFFFASVMRNAFVIIVLTLASFLYCRDKRRPDGKYPIRILLTVPSGFKHIRQPNVETALLSALAPKMPVATIILLLEHIAISKSFGRLNGYKINPNQELIAIGVTNTIGSVFGAYPATGSFSRSALKSKSGVRTPAAGIITAVVVIVALYGLTAAFFWIPTAGLSAIIIHAVADLVASPSQVYSFWRISPLEFIIWAAAVLITIFSSVENGIYASIAASLALLLIRLAHPRDSFLGKVTVSQENSDSTTSESREVYLPLTKNGITNPHIKVTPPPTGVVIYRMEESILYPNCSLVNDALVDHVKGIYRRGRDMTNVSLADRPWNDYGPRRSGAEDQAENLKKPILHAIVLDLSGVSQIDTTSIQALVDSRIEIEKWADHPIEFHFAPILSPWIHRALVAGGFGVGHSSARIPREVAAVVPYRDGTSFEQPVVSSTDDLESGDLKKNPASETDAYSELEPLVPTNTPFFHIDLSSAVKAAESGQGTIHPRALQLTRADARIRKWSKIKEKKGANDTHKSLLFGTARRDIIVAARAGGSPDPDKNAQLAAIVRKYKEQGIPKDNIERALAKAREGKEKGGGGVVYEALAFGSVGVITTHLAPVKFMFERKGFVQVSLDKNLANFDKAVEELIEAALGADAEDFDQQPDEENPENVSLKFTSAPEALSKVCEAVMTSNISSLRLQTNELVYKPVEANESTEELESQVSDLVADLEADEDILRVWTSLDSR
;
A
#
# COMPACT_ATOMS: atom_id res chain seq x y z
N MET A 1 -30.35 -18.34 -25.26
CA MET A 1 -30.06 -16.95 -25.67
C MET A 1 -28.58 -16.68 -25.49
N SER A 2 -27.88 -16.28 -26.55
CA SER A 2 -26.43 -16.02 -26.51
C SER A 2 -26.15 -14.74 -25.72
N PHE A 3 -25.31 -14.83 -24.69
CA PHE A 3 -24.84 -13.69 -23.89
C PHE A 3 -23.81 -12.81 -24.63
N GLU A 4 -23.53 -13.08 -25.92
CA GLU A 4 -22.57 -12.31 -26.70
C GLU A 4 -22.86 -10.80 -26.83
N PRO A 5 -24.11 -10.34 -27.05
CA PRO A 5 -24.39 -8.92 -27.20
C PRO A 5 -24.14 -8.17 -25.89
N ALA A 6 -24.57 -8.75 -24.76
CA ALA A 6 -24.32 -8.21 -23.43
C ALA A 6 -22.82 -8.22 -23.09
N LYS A 7 -22.10 -9.28 -23.47
CA LYS A 7 -20.64 -9.35 -23.31
C LYS A 7 -19.91 -8.32 -24.16
N ARG A 8 -20.34 -8.07 -25.41
CA ARG A 8 -19.77 -7.02 -26.27
C ARG A 8 -20.09 -5.61 -25.77
N ALA A 9 -21.32 -5.38 -25.31
CA ALA A 9 -21.71 -4.10 -24.70
C ALA A 9 -20.92 -3.83 -23.41
N ALA A 10 -20.78 -4.83 -22.53
CA ALA A 10 -19.97 -4.72 -21.31
C ALA A 10 -18.49 -4.50 -21.63
N LYS A 11 -17.94 -5.20 -22.65
CA LYS A 11 -16.57 -4.97 -23.12
C LYS A 11 -16.37 -3.55 -23.63
N ARG A 12 -17.32 -3.00 -24.41
CA ARG A 12 -17.27 -1.61 -24.88
C ARG A 12 -17.40 -0.60 -23.75
N PHE A 13 -18.30 -0.85 -22.79
CA PHE A 13 -18.49 0.02 -21.62
C PHE A 13 -17.23 0.10 -20.74
N VAL A 14 -16.49 -1.01 -20.62
CA VAL A 14 -15.25 -1.08 -19.84
C VAL A 14 -14.01 -0.73 -20.69
N GLY A 15 -14.17 -0.33 -21.95
CA GLY A 15 -13.05 0.01 -22.84
C GLY A 15 -12.11 -1.17 -23.13
N HIS A 16 -12.62 -2.40 -23.11
CA HIS A 16 -11.83 -3.61 -23.32
C HIS A 16 -11.32 -3.69 -24.77
N PRO A 17 -10.02 -3.95 -25.01
CA PRO A 17 -9.44 -4.01 -26.36
C PRO A 17 -10.14 -5.06 -27.25
N GLU A 18 -10.37 -4.72 -28.52
CA GLU A 18 -10.98 -5.65 -29.50
C GLU A 18 -9.99 -6.75 -29.93
N GLU A 19 -8.69 -6.45 -29.98
CA GLU A 19 -7.60 -7.42 -30.14
C GLU A 19 -6.91 -7.66 -28.79
N THR A 20 -7.11 -8.83 -28.19
CA THR A 20 -6.42 -9.21 -26.96
C THR A 20 -5.26 -10.14 -27.27
N VAL A 21 -4.04 -9.74 -26.91
CA VAL A 21 -2.90 -10.66 -26.82
C VAL A 21 -3.30 -11.81 -25.87
N PRO A 22 -3.02 -13.08 -26.21
CA PRO A 22 -3.32 -14.20 -25.33
C PRO A 22 -2.50 -14.06 -24.05
N ILE A 23 -3.19 -13.78 -22.95
CA ILE A 23 -2.61 -13.57 -21.62
C ILE A 23 -3.44 -14.38 -20.62
N ILE A 24 -2.81 -14.85 -19.52
CA ILE A 24 -3.49 -15.60 -18.45
C ILE A 24 -4.73 -14.84 -17.96
N GLY A 25 -5.89 -15.49 -18.12
CA GLY A 25 -7.18 -14.99 -17.67
C GLY A 25 -7.35 -15.15 -16.16
N SER A 26 -8.20 -14.32 -15.54
CA SER A 26 -8.61 -14.50 -14.14
C SER A 26 -9.33 -15.85 -13.92
N THR A 27 -10.02 -16.34 -14.94
CA THR A 27 -10.67 -17.65 -14.98
C THR A 27 -9.68 -18.80 -14.92
N GLU A 28 -8.57 -18.71 -15.66
CA GLU A 28 -7.52 -19.73 -15.69
C GLU A 28 -6.78 -19.79 -14.34
N TRP A 29 -6.50 -18.63 -13.74
CA TRP A 29 -5.93 -18.53 -12.41
C TRP A 29 -6.84 -19.12 -11.32
N THR A 30 -8.14 -18.77 -11.34
CA THR A 30 -9.12 -19.32 -10.38
C THR A 30 -9.31 -20.82 -10.58
N HIS A 31 -9.28 -21.32 -11.82
CA HIS A 31 -9.37 -22.75 -12.10
C HIS A 31 -8.16 -23.53 -11.55
N GLY A 32 -6.95 -22.97 -11.62
CA GLY A 32 -5.75 -23.54 -10.99
C GLY A 32 -5.88 -23.66 -9.46
N ILE A 33 -6.55 -22.70 -8.81
CA ILE A 33 -6.80 -22.70 -7.36
C ILE A 33 -7.98 -23.59 -6.98
N ALA A 34 -9.00 -23.73 -7.82
CA ALA A 34 -10.25 -24.41 -7.49
C ALA A 34 -10.36 -25.86 -8.01
N SER A 35 -9.34 -26.40 -8.67
CA SER A 35 -9.41 -27.67 -9.42
C SER A 35 -9.91 -28.90 -8.64
N ASN A 36 -9.94 -28.90 -7.30
CA ASN A 36 -10.52 -29.97 -6.45
C ASN A 36 -10.89 -29.49 -5.03
N PRO A 37 -12.05 -28.86 -4.78
CA PRO A 37 -12.37 -28.27 -3.47
C PRO A 37 -12.59 -29.32 -2.38
N LEU A 38 -13.28 -30.42 -2.68
CA LEU A 38 -13.56 -31.49 -1.70
C LEU A 38 -12.28 -32.16 -1.20
N THR A 39 -11.35 -32.48 -2.11
CA THR A 39 -10.05 -33.05 -1.75
C THR A 39 -9.24 -32.09 -0.89
N LYS A 40 -9.29 -30.79 -1.18
CA LYS A 40 -8.61 -29.75 -0.38
C LYS A 40 -9.22 -29.61 1.01
N VAL A 41 -10.55 -29.66 1.14
CA VAL A 41 -11.24 -29.63 2.45
C VAL A 41 -10.94 -30.88 3.26
N LYS A 42 -11.00 -32.07 2.65
CA LYS A 42 -10.63 -33.33 3.32
C LYS A 42 -9.17 -33.31 3.77
N ALA A 43 -8.25 -32.87 2.92
CA ALA A 43 -6.84 -32.72 3.26
C ALA A 43 -6.63 -31.70 4.38
N TYR A 44 -7.40 -30.60 4.40
CA TYR A 44 -7.38 -29.60 5.46
C TYR A 44 -7.81 -30.22 6.80
N LEU A 45 -8.97 -30.88 6.86
CA LEU A 45 -9.46 -31.51 8.10
C LEU A 45 -8.50 -32.58 8.62
N LEU A 46 -7.91 -33.39 7.74
CA LEU A 46 -6.87 -34.36 8.11
C LEU A 46 -5.56 -33.68 8.56
N SER A 47 -5.25 -32.48 8.07
CA SER A 47 -4.07 -31.72 8.49
C SER A 47 -4.21 -31.11 9.88
N LEU A 48 -5.45 -30.88 10.37
CA LEU A 48 -5.72 -30.34 11.72
C LEU A 48 -5.30 -31.30 12.83
N PHE A 49 -5.28 -32.62 12.56
CA PHE A 49 -4.93 -33.66 13.54
C PHE A 49 -3.70 -34.47 13.08
N PRO A 50 -2.48 -33.93 13.19
CA PRO A 50 -1.24 -34.65 12.83
C PRO A 50 -1.09 -36.01 13.52
N ILE A 51 -1.68 -36.22 14.70
CA ILE A 51 -1.70 -37.52 15.38
C ILE A 51 -2.21 -38.67 14.52
N VAL A 52 -3.19 -38.42 13.65
CA VAL A 52 -3.73 -39.44 12.74
C VAL A 52 -2.68 -39.91 11.72
N GLN A 53 -1.68 -39.08 11.42
CA GLN A 53 -0.63 -39.40 10.44
C GLN A 53 0.55 -40.16 11.06
N TRP A 54 0.98 -39.79 12.27
CA TRP A 54 2.16 -40.38 12.89
C TRP A 54 1.85 -41.58 13.80
N LEU A 55 0.68 -41.63 14.43
CA LEU A 55 0.32 -42.70 15.36
C LEU A 55 0.26 -44.08 14.70
N PRO A 56 -0.32 -44.26 13.49
CA PRO A 56 -0.30 -45.55 12.80
C PRO A 56 1.09 -45.98 12.33
N ARG A 57 2.04 -45.04 12.22
CA ARG A 57 3.43 -45.29 11.82
C ARG A 57 4.36 -45.47 13.01
N TYR A 58 3.82 -45.57 14.22
CA TYR A 58 4.61 -45.66 15.44
C TYR A 58 5.31 -47.01 15.55
N ASN A 59 6.64 -46.98 15.67
CA ASN A 59 7.45 -48.18 15.91
C ASN A 59 7.74 -48.35 17.40
N PHE A 60 7.55 -49.54 17.97
CA PHE A 60 7.88 -49.83 19.37
C PHE A 60 9.35 -49.59 19.74
N GLY A 61 10.28 -49.63 18.77
CA GLY A 61 11.67 -49.21 19.00
C GLY A 61 11.79 -47.74 19.44
N TRP A 62 10.86 -46.87 19.02
CA TRP A 62 10.82 -45.46 19.39
C TRP A 62 10.37 -45.22 20.83
N LEU A 63 9.63 -46.18 21.42
CA LEU A 63 9.14 -46.09 22.80
C LEU A 63 10.27 -45.89 23.80
N SER A 64 11.42 -46.54 23.58
CA SER A 64 12.59 -46.38 24.45
C SER A 64 13.10 -44.93 24.49
N GLY A 65 13.18 -44.28 23.32
CA GLY A 65 13.60 -42.88 23.20
C GLY A 65 12.57 -41.93 23.79
N ASP A 66 11.28 -42.18 23.51
CA ASP A 66 10.19 -41.34 24.03
C ASP A 66 10.03 -41.48 25.55
N LEU A 67 10.24 -42.68 26.11
CA LEU A 67 10.22 -42.95 27.54
C LEU A 67 11.35 -42.23 28.28
N ILE A 68 12.59 -42.37 27.78
CA ILE A 68 13.74 -41.69 28.37
C ILE A 68 13.56 -40.18 28.29
N ALA A 69 13.15 -39.65 27.13
CA ALA A 69 12.94 -38.22 26.95
C ALA A 69 11.79 -37.69 27.81
N GLY A 70 10.66 -38.40 27.86
CA GLY A 70 9.49 -38.01 28.63
C GLY A 70 9.72 -38.03 30.14
N LEU A 71 10.38 -39.08 30.66
CA LEU A 71 10.77 -39.17 32.06
C LEU A 71 11.74 -38.04 32.43
N THR A 72 12.70 -37.78 31.55
CA THR A 72 13.70 -36.74 31.73
C THR A 72 13.09 -35.34 31.79
N VAL A 73 12.21 -35.03 30.85
CA VAL A 73 11.54 -33.73 30.80
C VAL A 73 10.55 -33.61 31.96
N GLY A 74 9.83 -34.68 32.32
CA GLY A 74 8.89 -34.69 33.44
C GLY A 74 9.54 -34.32 34.77
N MET A 75 10.71 -34.89 35.06
CA MET A 75 11.51 -34.54 36.25
C MET A 75 11.95 -33.07 36.30
N VAL A 76 12.10 -32.43 35.14
CA VAL A 76 12.50 -31.02 35.03
C VAL A 76 11.28 -30.08 35.05
N VAL A 77 10.18 -30.48 34.42
CA VAL A 77 8.93 -29.72 34.34
C VAL A 77 8.33 -29.47 35.73
N VAL A 78 8.36 -30.46 36.62
CA VAL A 78 7.74 -30.35 37.95
C VAL A 78 8.32 -29.19 38.77
N PRO A 79 9.63 -29.16 39.10
CA PRO A 79 10.20 -28.06 39.89
C PRO A 79 10.21 -26.73 39.13
N GLN A 80 10.45 -26.75 37.81
CA GLN A 80 10.44 -25.52 37.01
C GLN A 80 9.04 -24.90 36.94
N GLY A 81 8.01 -25.71 36.73
CA GLY A 81 6.63 -25.24 36.63
C GLY A 81 6.16 -24.56 37.91
N MET A 82 6.44 -25.17 39.07
CA MET A 82 6.17 -24.56 40.38
C MET A 82 6.89 -23.23 40.54
N SER A 83 8.17 -23.17 40.18
CA SER A 83 8.97 -21.95 40.27
C SER A 83 8.45 -20.82 39.37
N TYR A 84 7.95 -21.16 38.17
CA TYR A 84 7.39 -20.21 37.21
C TYR A 84 5.99 -19.73 37.61
N ALA A 85 5.17 -20.57 38.23
CA ALA A 85 3.90 -20.11 38.80
C ALA A 85 4.12 -19.06 39.90
N GLN A 86 5.15 -19.24 40.73
CA GLN A 86 5.55 -18.22 41.72
C GLN A 86 6.02 -16.92 41.07
N LEU A 87 6.74 -16.98 39.94
CA LEU A 87 7.08 -15.78 39.17
C LEU A 87 5.82 -15.03 38.74
N ALA A 88 4.81 -15.77 38.24
CA ALA A 88 3.50 -15.25 37.84
C ALA A 88 2.65 -14.72 39.01
N GLY A 89 3.06 -14.93 40.26
CA GLY A 89 2.25 -14.56 41.44
C GLY A 89 1.08 -15.52 41.70
N LEU A 90 1.19 -16.77 41.23
CA LEU A 90 0.21 -17.84 41.39
C LEU A 90 0.73 -18.91 42.36
N GLY A 91 -0.19 -19.75 42.85
CA GLY A 91 0.14 -20.95 43.62
C GLY A 91 1.00 -21.94 42.80
N PRO A 92 1.94 -22.69 43.40
CA PRO A 92 2.80 -23.64 42.70
C PRO A 92 2.05 -24.68 41.85
N GLU A 93 0.87 -25.08 42.28
CA GLU A 93 -0.01 -26.04 41.61
C GLU A 93 -0.45 -25.59 40.21
N TYR A 94 -0.64 -24.28 39.99
CA TYR A 94 -0.98 -23.72 38.68
C TYR A 94 0.12 -23.99 37.65
N GLY A 95 1.38 -24.06 38.09
CA GLY A 95 2.50 -24.47 37.26
C GLY A 95 2.48 -25.94 36.87
N LEU A 96 2.01 -26.81 37.77
CA LEU A 96 1.83 -28.23 37.49
C LEU A 96 0.64 -28.47 36.55
N TYR A 97 -0.46 -27.72 36.70
CA TYR A 97 -1.60 -27.76 35.77
C TYR A 97 -1.20 -27.34 34.36
N SER A 98 -0.54 -26.18 34.21
CA SER A 98 -0.03 -25.71 32.92
C SER A 98 1.01 -26.67 32.32
N GLY A 99 1.84 -27.28 33.17
CA GLY A 99 2.81 -28.29 32.74
C GLY A 99 2.15 -29.55 32.19
N PHE A 100 1.11 -30.06 32.87
CA PHE A 100 0.36 -31.25 32.48
C PHE A 100 -0.42 -31.04 31.18
N VAL A 101 -1.30 -30.03 31.14
CA VAL A 101 -2.14 -29.75 29.96
C VAL A 101 -1.26 -29.41 28.76
N GLY A 102 -0.22 -28.62 29.00
CA GLY A 102 0.77 -28.23 28.00
C GLY A 102 1.31 -29.43 27.23
N VAL A 103 1.88 -30.41 27.91
CA VAL A 103 2.53 -31.55 27.25
C VAL A 103 1.54 -32.60 26.71
N LEU A 104 0.36 -32.73 27.33
CA LEU A 104 -0.65 -33.71 26.91
C LEU A 104 -1.43 -33.24 25.68
N ILE A 105 -1.94 -32.02 25.67
CA ILE A 105 -2.75 -31.52 24.55
C ILE A 105 -1.87 -31.26 23.33
N TYR A 106 -0.66 -30.74 23.54
CA TYR A 106 0.26 -30.47 22.44
C TYR A 106 0.55 -31.71 21.60
N CYS A 107 0.76 -32.89 22.20
CA CYS A 107 1.13 -34.08 21.42
C CYS A 107 0.06 -34.52 20.41
N LEU A 108 -1.20 -34.11 20.60
CA LEU A 108 -2.32 -34.43 19.69
C LEU A 108 -2.27 -33.59 18.41
N PHE A 109 -1.81 -32.33 18.51
CA PHE A 109 -1.87 -31.33 17.43
C PHE A 109 -0.50 -30.94 16.88
N ALA A 110 0.59 -31.32 17.55
CA ALA A 110 1.95 -30.91 17.23
C ALA A 110 2.46 -31.47 15.89
N THR A 111 3.27 -30.66 15.20
CA THR A 111 4.16 -31.13 14.13
C THR A 111 5.60 -31.30 14.60
N SER A 112 5.98 -30.64 15.70
CA SER A 112 7.27 -30.79 16.34
C SER A 112 7.28 -31.86 17.44
N LYS A 113 8.24 -32.79 17.34
CA LYS A 113 8.47 -33.82 18.35
C LYS A 113 9.27 -33.30 19.55
N ASP A 114 10.08 -32.27 19.37
CA ASP A 114 11.09 -31.83 20.36
C ASP A 114 10.56 -30.76 21.30
N VAL A 115 9.52 -30.03 20.90
CA VAL A 115 8.97 -28.96 21.72
C VAL A 115 8.28 -29.56 22.95
N SER A 116 8.53 -28.94 24.10
CA SER A 116 7.82 -29.19 25.35
C SER A 116 7.07 -27.93 25.76
N ILE A 117 5.74 -27.98 25.69
CA ILE A 117 4.88 -26.89 26.15
C ILE A 117 4.72 -26.92 27.67
N GLY A 118 4.59 -25.76 28.28
CA GLY A 118 4.21 -25.60 29.68
C GLY A 118 4.49 -24.17 30.14
N PRO A 119 4.51 -23.92 31.45
CA PRO A 119 4.91 -22.62 31.96
C PRO A 119 6.36 -22.29 31.57
N VAL A 120 6.61 -21.02 31.26
CA VAL A 120 7.93 -20.48 30.92
C VAL A 120 8.15 -19.18 31.69
N ALA A 121 9.40 -18.88 32.03
CA ALA A 121 9.77 -17.73 32.84
C ALA A 121 9.28 -16.39 32.27
N VAL A 122 9.47 -16.16 30.96
CA VAL A 122 9.12 -14.88 30.34
C VAL A 122 7.60 -14.69 30.33
N MET A 123 6.84 -15.68 29.86
CA MET A 123 5.38 -15.64 29.90
C MET A 123 4.85 -15.47 31.33
N SER A 124 5.52 -16.07 32.32
CA SER A 124 5.14 -15.92 33.74
C SER A 124 5.39 -14.51 34.27
N LEU A 125 6.49 -13.85 33.87
CA LEU A 125 6.71 -12.44 34.20
C LEU A 125 5.67 -11.54 33.54
N THR A 126 5.33 -11.77 32.27
CA THR A 126 4.28 -11.02 31.59
C THR A 126 2.94 -11.19 32.29
N VAL A 127 2.57 -12.41 32.69
CA VAL A 127 1.34 -12.65 33.47
C VAL A 127 1.36 -11.87 34.79
N ALA A 128 2.49 -11.85 35.52
CA ALA A 128 2.61 -11.07 36.75
C ALA A 128 2.46 -9.56 36.52
N GLU A 129 3.03 -9.02 35.45
CA GLU A 129 2.90 -7.62 35.06
C GLU A 129 1.45 -7.27 34.69
N ILE A 130 0.76 -8.18 34.00
CA ILE A 130 -0.66 -8.02 33.63
C ILE A 130 -1.54 -8.03 34.87
N ILE A 131 -1.33 -8.97 35.80
CA ILE A 131 -2.06 -9.01 37.08
C ILE A 131 -1.86 -7.68 37.83
N LYS A 132 -0.61 -7.21 37.92
CA LYS A 132 -0.28 -5.92 38.57
C LYS A 132 -0.98 -4.74 37.86
N HIS A 133 -1.04 -4.75 36.53
CA HIS A 133 -1.72 -3.71 35.76
C HIS A 133 -3.23 -3.69 36.03
N VAL A 134 -3.88 -4.87 36.04
CA VAL A 134 -5.31 -5.00 36.32
C VAL A 134 -5.63 -4.53 37.73
N HIS A 135 -4.87 -4.99 38.75
CA HIS A 135 -5.05 -4.56 40.14
C HIS A 135 -4.83 -3.06 40.34
N ALA A 136 -3.87 -2.46 39.64
CA ALA A 136 -3.61 -1.02 39.75
C ALA A 136 -4.78 -0.15 39.24
N HIS A 137 -5.55 -0.63 38.26
CA HIS A 137 -6.64 0.14 37.64
C HIS A 137 -8.03 -0.26 38.13
N HIS A 138 -8.20 -1.49 38.62
CA HIS A 138 -9.51 -2.07 38.98
C HIS A 138 -9.57 -2.64 40.40
N GLY A 139 -8.51 -2.46 41.21
CA GLY A 139 -8.40 -3.03 42.55
C GLY A 139 -8.41 -4.56 42.56
N ASP A 140 -8.73 -5.14 43.72
CA ASP A 140 -8.72 -6.60 43.93
C ASP A 140 -10.06 -7.26 43.53
N ARG A 141 -10.73 -6.77 42.48
CA ARG A 141 -12.03 -7.32 42.01
C ARG A 141 -11.95 -8.78 41.56
N TRP A 142 -10.79 -9.19 41.04
CA TRP A 142 -10.55 -10.56 40.55
C TRP A 142 -9.29 -11.12 41.20
N GLU A 143 -9.29 -12.42 41.49
CA GLU A 143 -8.12 -13.09 42.03
C GLU A 143 -7.06 -13.30 40.94
N ASN A 144 -5.77 -13.41 41.33
CA ASN A 144 -4.66 -13.65 40.39
C ASN A 144 -4.93 -14.84 39.43
N PRO A 145 -5.46 -15.99 39.90
CA PRO A 145 -5.75 -17.12 39.01
C PRO A 145 -6.86 -16.83 37.99
N ASP A 146 -7.86 -16.00 38.34
CA ASP A 146 -8.94 -15.63 37.41
C ASP A 146 -8.36 -14.85 36.22
N ILE A 147 -7.55 -13.84 36.52
CA ILE A 147 -6.90 -13.00 35.51
C ILE A 147 -5.99 -13.84 34.62
N ALA A 148 -5.19 -14.73 35.24
CA ALA A 148 -4.24 -15.57 34.51
C ALA A 148 -4.92 -16.60 33.60
N THR A 149 -5.98 -17.26 34.08
CA THR A 149 -6.73 -18.25 33.29
C THR A 149 -7.56 -17.59 32.17
N ALA A 150 -8.14 -16.42 32.42
CA ALA A 150 -8.83 -15.62 31.39
C ALA A 150 -7.86 -15.18 30.28
N LEU A 151 -6.66 -14.72 30.65
CA LEU A 151 -5.61 -14.37 29.70
C LEU A 151 -5.19 -15.59 28.86
N ALA A 152 -5.03 -16.76 29.48
CA ALA A 152 -4.72 -18.01 28.76
C ALA A 152 -5.80 -18.35 27.73
N PHE A 153 -7.07 -18.26 28.14
CA PHE A 153 -8.21 -18.57 27.29
C PHE A 153 -8.25 -17.68 26.03
N ILE A 154 -8.11 -16.36 26.20
CA ILE A 154 -8.20 -15.40 25.09
C ILE A 154 -6.96 -15.45 24.20
N CYS A 155 -5.75 -15.48 24.76
CA CYS A 155 -4.54 -15.66 23.96
C CYS A 155 -4.60 -16.99 23.19
N GLY A 156 -5.10 -18.06 23.82
CA GLY A 156 -5.36 -19.35 23.17
C GLY A 156 -6.33 -19.24 22.00
N PHE A 157 -7.44 -18.51 22.17
CA PHE A 157 -8.44 -18.32 21.12
C PHE A 157 -7.91 -17.47 19.95
N ILE A 158 -7.18 -16.38 20.23
CA ILE A 158 -6.54 -15.54 19.21
C ILE A 158 -5.54 -16.37 18.40
N THR A 159 -4.64 -17.10 19.07
CA THR A 159 -3.62 -17.92 18.40
C THR A 159 -4.23 -19.10 17.63
N LEU A 160 -5.30 -19.71 18.15
CA LEU A 160 -6.09 -20.71 17.44
C LEU A 160 -6.71 -20.12 16.16
N GLY A 161 -7.34 -18.94 16.25
CA GLY A 161 -7.91 -18.22 15.11
C GLY A 161 -6.87 -17.92 14.03
N MET A 162 -5.69 -17.41 14.42
CA MET A 162 -4.57 -17.18 13.50
C MET A 162 -4.12 -18.46 12.79
N GLY A 163 -4.07 -19.59 13.51
CA GLY A 163 -3.72 -20.89 12.94
C GLY A 163 -4.78 -21.42 11.96
N LEU A 164 -6.07 -21.32 12.32
CA LEU A 164 -7.18 -21.75 11.47
C LEU A 164 -7.29 -20.92 10.18
N LEU A 165 -7.08 -19.60 10.28
CA LEU A 165 -7.03 -18.66 9.15
C LEU A 165 -5.73 -18.76 8.33
N ARG A 166 -4.79 -19.63 8.73
CA ARG A 166 -3.48 -19.85 8.08
C ARG A 166 -2.61 -18.58 7.98
N ILE A 167 -2.67 -17.71 9.00
CA ILE A 167 -1.91 -16.45 9.08
C ILE A 167 -0.49 -16.66 9.65
N GLY A 168 -0.03 -17.90 9.79
CA GLY A 168 1.31 -18.23 10.31
C GLY A 168 2.47 -17.68 9.48
N TRP A 169 2.23 -17.17 8.27
CA TRP A 169 3.22 -16.45 7.47
C TRP A 169 3.68 -15.14 8.14
N LEU A 170 2.84 -14.49 8.96
CA LEU A 170 3.23 -13.28 9.73
C LEU A 170 4.44 -13.53 10.64
N VAL A 171 4.64 -14.77 11.07
CA VAL A 171 5.75 -15.13 11.96
C VAL A 171 7.09 -15.16 11.22
N GLU A 172 7.09 -15.18 9.89
CA GLU A 172 8.31 -15.03 9.08
C GLU A 172 8.88 -13.61 9.12
N PHE A 173 8.10 -12.59 9.53
CA PHE A 173 8.57 -11.21 9.64
C PHE A 173 9.40 -10.92 10.90
N ILE A 174 9.53 -11.89 11.80
CA ILE A 174 10.29 -11.73 13.04
C ILE A 174 11.72 -12.27 12.80
N PRO A 175 12.73 -11.41 12.72
CA PRO A 175 14.08 -11.87 12.41
C PRO A 175 14.77 -12.48 13.63
N ALA A 176 15.72 -13.39 13.38
CA ALA A 176 16.43 -14.11 14.44
C ALA A 176 17.20 -13.20 15.43
N PRO A 177 17.83 -12.08 15.02
CA PRO A 177 18.44 -11.13 15.94
C PRO A 177 17.42 -10.51 16.92
N ALA A 178 16.20 -10.19 16.49
CA ALA A 178 15.16 -9.65 17.38
C ALA A 178 14.78 -10.66 18.47
N VAL A 179 14.54 -11.92 18.09
CA VAL A 179 14.29 -13.02 19.04
C VAL A 179 15.46 -13.19 20.00
N SER A 180 16.70 -13.24 19.49
CA SER A 180 17.89 -13.41 20.32
C SER A 180 18.10 -12.25 21.30
N GLY A 181 17.82 -11.01 20.89
CA GLY A 181 17.97 -9.81 21.71
C GLY A 181 16.96 -9.78 22.86
N PHE A 182 15.68 -10.01 22.55
CA PHE A 182 14.62 -10.13 23.57
C PHE A 182 14.89 -11.28 24.55
N MET A 183 15.31 -12.45 24.06
CA MET A 183 15.63 -13.60 24.92
C MET A 183 16.80 -13.30 25.87
N THR A 184 17.84 -12.63 25.36
CA THR A 184 19.00 -12.21 26.16
C THR A 184 18.61 -11.18 27.21
N GLY A 185 17.87 -10.14 26.83
CA GLY A 185 17.36 -9.13 27.75
C GLY A 185 16.48 -9.75 28.86
N SER A 186 15.54 -10.60 28.47
CA SER A 186 14.65 -11.30 29.41
C SER A 186 15.41 -12.21 30.38
N ALA A 187 16.43 -12.93 29.89
CA ALA A 187 17.28 -13.76 30.73
C ALA A 187 17.99 -12.96 31.82
N PHE A 188 18.51 -11.76 31.49
CA PHE A 188 19.09 -10.85 32.47
C PHE A 188 18.06 -10.34 33.48
N THR A 189 16.88 -9.91 33.02
CA THR A 189 15.78 -9.47 33.89
C THR A 189 15.35 -10.56 34.87
N ILE A 190 15.15 -11.78 34.39
CA ILE A 190 14.77 -12.92 35.23
C ILE A 190 15.88 -13.25 36.23
N ALA A 191 17.14 -13.34 35.78
CA ALA A 191 18.25 -13.65 36.66
C ALA A 191 18.38 -12.61 37.78
N ALA A 192 18.33 -11.33 37.45
CA ALA A 192 18.36 -10.24 38.43
C ALA A 192 17.17 -10.30 39.41
N GLY A 193 15.96 -10.56 38.92
CA GLY A 193 14.75 -10.71 39.74
C GLY A 193 14.79 -11.90 40.71
N GLN A 194 15.62 -12.91 40.43
CA GLN A 194 15.77 -14.10 41.28
C GLN A 194 16.88 -14.01 42.33
N VAL A 195 17.86 -13.11 42.17
CA VAL A 195 18.93 -12.94 43.17
C VAL A 195 18.38 -12.61 44.57
N PRO A 196 17.36 -11.76 44.75
CA PRO A 196 16.79 -11.50 46.07
C PRO A 196 16.19 -12.74 46.73
N GLY A 197 15.49 -13.57 45.95
CA GLY A 197 14.93 -14.86 46.41
C GLY A 197 16.02 -15.87 46.76
N LEU A 198 17.10 -15.90 45.97
CA LEU A 198 18.30 -16.71 46.22
C LEU A 198 18.96 -16.35 47.56
N MET A 199 19.03 -15.06 47.89
CA MET A 199 19.71 -14.52 49.09
C MET A 199 18.79 -14.34 50.30
N GLY A 200 17.48 -14.56 50.16
CA GLY A 200 16.49 -14.32 51.21
C GLY A 200 16.21 -12.84 51.51
N ILE A 201 16.57 -11.93 50.60
CA ILE A 201 16.39 -10.49 50.74
C ILE A 201 14.94 -10.14 50.40
N THR A 202 14.32 -9.29 51.21
CA THR A 202 12.93 -8.82 51.05
C THR A 202 12.84 -7.31 51.28
N GLY A 203 11.79 -6.67 50.75
CA GLY A 203 11.50 -5.24 51.03
C GLY A 203 11.58 -4.31 49.82
N PHE A 204 11.63 -4.84 48.60
CA PHE A 204 11.49 -4.08 47.37
C PHE A 204 10.83 -4.92 46.28
N ASP A 205 10.32 -4.24 45.25
CA ASP A 205 9.72 -4.89 44.09
C ASP A 205 10.81 -5.53 43.21
N THR A 206 10.85 -6.86 43.21
CA THR A 206 11.78 -7.66 42.39
C THR A 206 11.36 -7.73 40.91
N ARG A 207 10.21 -7.13 40.57
CA ARG A 207 9.65 -7.04 39.22
C ARG A 207 9.74 -5.62 38.63
N ALA A 208 10.41 -4.70 39.32
CA ALA A 208 10.73 -3.39 38.76
C ALA A 208 11.72 -3.50 37.58
N ALA A 209 11.97 -2.38 36.89
CA ALA A 209 13.00 -2.31 35.86
C ALA A 209 14.33 -2.91 36.36
N THR A 210 14.97 -3.71 35.52
CA THR A 210 16.09 -4.61 35.89
C THR A 210 17.20 -3.87 36.64
N TYR A 211 17.60 -2.69 36.17
CA TYR A 211 18.65 -1.89 36.80
C TYR A 211 18.29 -1.49 38.24
N ARG A 212 17.02 -1.20 38.55
CA ARG A 212 16.56 -0.88 39.91
C ARG A 212 16.62 -2.10 40.81
N VAL A 213 16.22 -3.27 40.28
CA VAL A 213 16.31 -4.54 41.01
C VAL A 213 17.76 -4.84 41.38
N VAL A 214 18.70 -4.67 40.45
CA VAL A 214 20.14 -4.84 40.73
C VAL A 214 20.62 -3.88 41.83
N ILE A 215 20.33 -2.58 41.70
CA ILE A 215 20.73 -1.57 42.70
C ILE A 215 20.15 -1.90 44.08
N ASN A 216 18.86 -2.22 44.17
CA ASN A 216 18.20 -2.54 45.44
C ASN A 216 18.70 -3.85 46.04
N THR A 217 19.05 -4.82 45.20
CA THR A 217 19.68 -6.08 45.64
C THR A 217 21.04 -5.81 46.25
N LEU A 218 21.88 -4.98 45.61
CA LEU A 218 23.18 -4.59 46.14
C LEU A 218 23.06 -3.84 47.47
N LYS A 219 22.11 -2.92 47.58
CA LYS A 219 21.79 -2.24 48.86
C LYS A 219 21.27 -3.21 49.94
N GLY A 220 20.61 -4.30 49.53
CA GLY A 220 20.05 -5.32 50.40
C GLY A 220 21.03 -6.40 50.85
N LEU A 221 22.25 -6.47 50.30
CA LEU A 221 23.25 -7.50 50.64
C LEU A 221 23.53 -7.62 52.15
N PRO A 222 23.63 -6.54 52.94
CA PRO A 222 23.81 -6.66 54.39
C PRO A 222 22.65 -7.33 55.12
N ARG A 223 21.47 -7.44 54.50
CA ARG A 223 20.23 -8.04 55.07
C ARG A 223 20.01 -9.49 54.62
N THR A 224 21.04 -10.14 54.09
CA THR A 224 21.00 -11.53 53.63
C THR A 224 20.60 -12.47 54.77
N LYS A 225 19.72 -13.44 54.49
CA LYS A 225 19.22 -14.42 55.46
C LYS A 225 19.88 -15.79 55.26
N LEU A 226 19.61 -16.72 56.18
CA LEU A 226 20.04 -18.12 56.08
C LEU A 226 19.55 -18.81 54.79
N ASP A 227 18.51 -18.28 54.13
CA ASP A 227 18.06 -18.74 52.80
C ASP A 227 19.19 -18.77 51.76
N ALA A 228 20.14 -17.83 51.85
CA ALA A 228 21.31 -17.76 50.97
C ALA A 228 22.18 -19.02 51.02
N ALA A 229 22.26 -19.68 52.19
CA ALA A 229 23.01 -20.91 52.33
C ALA A 229 22.42 -22.03 51.46
N TRP A 230 21.10 -22.10 51.30
CA TRP A 230 20.45 -23.07 50.41
C TRP A 230 20.46 -22.65 48.94
N GLY A 231 20.24 -21.36 48.67
CA GLY A 231 20.25 -20.83 47.32
C GLY A 231 21.62 -20.93 46.65
N LEU A 232 22.67 -20.39 47.29
CA LEU A 232 24.02 -20.37 46.74
C LEU A 232 24.62 -21.77 46.62
N THR A 233 24.43 -22.64 47.62
CA THR A 233 24.90 -24.03 47.53
C THR A 233 24.17 -24.80 46.44
N GLY A 234 22.87 -24.59 46.27
CA GLY A 234 22.09 -25.13 45.16
C GLY A 234 22.63 -24.67 43.80
N LEU A 235 22.88 -23.37 43.65
CA LEU A 235 23.39 -22.79 42.41
C LEU A 235 24.80 -23.29 42.07
N VAL A 236 25.71 -23.28 43.06
CA VAL A 236 27.06 -23.83 42.92
C VAL A 236 26.99 -25.31 42.59
N GLY A 237 26.11 -26.08 43.25
CA GLY A 237 25.88 -27.49 42.97
C GLY A 237 25.44 -27.75 41.54
N LEU A 238 24.49 -26.97 41.00
CA LEU A 238 24.03 -27.08 39.61
C LEU A 238 25.16 -26.87 38.60
N TYR A 239 25.99 -25.83 38.78
CA TYR A 239 27.13 -25.54 37.91
C TYR A 239 28.28 -26.54 38.09
N ALA A 240 28.56 -26.97 39.32
CA ALA A 240 29.57 -27.98 39.61
C ALA A 240 29.21 -29.32 38.94
N ILE A 241 27.97 -29.79 39.09
CA ILE A 241 27.49 -31.01 38.42
C ILE A 241 27.60 -30.86 36.90
N ARG A 242 27.20 -29.71 36.34
CA ARG A 242 27.32 -29.44 34.90
C ARG A 242 28.78 -29.53 34.45
N TYR A 243 29.69 -28.82 35.11
CA TYR A 243 31.11 -28.77 34.74
C TYR A 243 31.77 -30.14 34.85
N ILE A 244 31.57 -30.84 35.98
CA ILE A 244 32.12 -32.18 36.23
C ILE A 244 31.60 -33.17 35.19
N CYS A 245 30.31 -33.15 34.87
CA CYS A 245 29.74 -34.07 33.88
C CYS A 245 30.22 -33.75 32.45
N VAL A 246 30.34 -32.47 32.08
CA VAL A 246 30.87 -32.08 30.75
C VAL A 246 32.34 -32.46 30.62
N TRP A 247 33.14 -32.21 31.65
CA TRP A 247 34.53 -32.62 31.70
C TRP A 247 34.67 -34.14 31.66
N GLY A 248 33.87 -34.87 32.44
CA GLY A 248 33.83 -36.33 32.47
C GLY A 248 33.42 -36.94 31.13
N ALA A 249 32.45 -36.34 30.44
CA ALA A 249 32.04 -36.77 29.09
C ALA A 249 33.16 -36.59 28.05
N LYS A 250 33.95 -35.52 28.15
CA LYS A 250 35.11 -35.28 27.27
C LYS A 250 36.28 -36.23 27.61
N LYS A 251 36.58 -36.43 28.89
CA LYS A 251 37.70 -37.26 29.35
C LYS A 251 37.45 -38.76 29.17
N TYR A 252 36.20 -39.21 29.33
CA TYR A 252 35.82 -40.62 29.24
C TYR A 252 34.72 -40.83 28.17
N PRO A 253 35.06 -40.79 26.87
CA PRO A 253 34.08 -40.87 25.79
C PRO A 253 33.24 -42.15 25.81
N ARG A 254 33.82 -43.29 26.25
CA ARG A 254 33.09 -44.56 26.42
C ARG A 254 31.93 -44.48 27.43
N ARG A 255 32.01 -43.56 28.41
CA ARG A 255 30.97 -43.32 29.44
C ARG A 255 30.23 -42.00 29.23
N ALA A 256 30.39 -41.34 28.09
CA ALA A 256 29.81 -40.02 27.84
C ALA A 256 28.28 -40.00 28.00
N ARG A 257 27.59 -41.08 27.63
CA ARG A 257 26.13 -41.21 27.80
C ARG A 257 25.71 -41.19 29.28
N LEU A 258 26.47 -41.80 30.18
CA LEU A 258 26.21 -41.78 31.62
C LEU A 258 26.36 -40.36 32.17
N PHE A 259 27.46 -39.68 31.84
CA PHE A 259 27.70 -38.29 32.24
C PHE A 259 26.67 -37.34 31.65
N PHE A 260 26.20 -37.59 30.43
CA PHE A 260 25.12 -36.85 29.82
C PHE A 260 23.83 -36.98 30.65
N PHE A 261 23.36 -38.20 30.93
CA PHE A 261 22.15 -38.39 31.73
C PHE A 261 22.30 -37.86 33.17
N ALA A 262 23.47 -38.01 33.79
CA ALA A 262 23.76 -37.42 35.10
C ALA A 262 23.66 -35.87 35.08
N SER A 263 24.23 -35.23 34.04
CA SER A 263 24.13 -33.78 33.83
C SER A 263 22.68 -33.32 33.63
N VAL A 264 21.89 -34.14 32.95
CA VAL A 264 20.48 -33.88 32.65
C VAL A 264 19.60 -33.98 33.92
N MET A 265 19.90 -34.93 34.81
CA MET A 265 19.22 -35.11 36.10
C MET A 265 19.58 -34.06 37.16
N ARG A 266 20.55 -33.16 36.90
CA ARG A 266 21.06 -32.21 37.90
C ARG A 266 19.97 -31.39 38.59
N ASN A 267 18.96 -30.92 37.86
CA ASN A 267 17.91 -30.07 38.41
C ASN A 267 17.06 -30.85 39.43
N ALA A 268 16.66 -32.07 39.06
CA ALA A 268 15.89 -32.95 39.94
C ALA A 268 16.73 -33.41 41.14
N PHE A 269 17.98 -33.79 40.90
CA PHE A 269 18.90 -34.21 41.96
C PHE A 269 19.12 -33.10 42.99
N VAL A 270 19.42 -31.88 42.55
CA VAL A 270 19.63 -30.74 43.46
C VAL A 270 18.36 -30.39 44.22
N ILE A 271 17.18 -30.40 43.58
CA ILE A 271 15.88 -30.24 44.28
C ILE A 271 15.74 -31.28 45.38
N ILE A 272 15.95 -32.57 45.07
CA ILE A 272 15.72 -33.66 46.02
C ILE A 272 16.67 -33.52 47.21
N VAL A 273 17.95 -33.27 46.96
CA VAL A 273 18.96 -33.07 48.01
C VAL A 273 18.61 -31.86 48.89
N LEU A 274 18.28 -30.72 48.29
CA LEU A 274 17.91 -29.51 49.04
C LEU A 274 16.60 -29.69 49.83
N THR A 275 15.65 -30.44 49.29
CA THR A 275 14.38 -30.75 49.96
C THR A 275 14.60 -31.65 51.17
N LEU A 276 15.40 -32.72 51.01
CA LEU A 276 15.76 -33.61 52.11
C LEU A 276 16.53 -32.87 53.20
N ALA A 277 17.49 -32.04 52.81
CA ALA A 277 18.30 -31.27 53.74
C ALA A 277 17.47 -30.19 54.47
N SER A 278 16.53 -29.54 53.77
CA SER A 278 15.52 -28.63 54.34
C SER A 278 14.61 -29.36 55.33
N PHE A 279 14.07 -30.53 54.97
CA PHE A 279 13.24 -31.35 55.86
C PHE A 279 13.96 -31.71 57.15
N LEU A 280 15.18 -32.25 57.06
CA LEU A 280 15.98 -32.63 58.22
C LEU A 280 16.32 -31.43 59.12
N TYR A 281 16.53 -30.25 58.54
CA TYR A 281 16.83 -29.04 59.29
C TYR A 281 15.60 -28.37 59.93
N CYS A 282 14.46 -28.38 59.23
CA CYS A 282 13.26 -27.63 59.62
C CYS A 282 12.25 -28.43 60.47
N ARG A 283 12.26 -29.77 60.39
CA ARG A 283 11.23 -30.62 61.05
C ARG A 283 11.06 -30.35 62.55
N ASP A 284 12.17 -30.09 63.25
CA ASP A 284 12.20 -29.93 64.72
C ASP A 284 12.34 -28.45 65.15
N LYS A 285 12.37 -27.51 64.19
CA LYS A 285 12.72 -26.08 64.42
C LYS A 285 11.59 -25.12 64.07
N ARG A 286 10.34 -25.52 64.28
CA ARG A 286 9.20 -24.63 64.11
C ARG A 286 9.22 -23.57 65.21
N ARG A 287 9.33 -22.29 64.83
CA ARG A 287 9.32 -21.18 65.79
C ARG A 287 7.92 -20.99 66.40
N PRO A 288 7.81 -20.33 67.57
CA PRO A 288 6.51 -20.04 68.20
C PRO A 288 5.58 -19.18 67.33
N ASP A 289 6.14 -18.39 66.41
CA ASP A 289 5.41 -17.58 65.41
C ASP A 289 4.86 -18.42 64.23
N GLY A 290 5.02 -19.75 64.28
CA GLY A 290 4.59 -20.69 63.25
C GLY A 290 5.50 -20.74 62.02
N LYS A 291 6.57 -19.93 61.96
CA LYS A 291 7.48 -19.82 60.81
C LYS A 291 8.66 -20.77 60.93
N TYR A 292 9.19 -21.18 59.78
CA TYR A 292 10.42 -21.94 59.71
C TYR A 292 11.65 -21.01 59.63
N PRO A 293 12.85 -21.50 60.02
CA PRO A 293 14.08 -20.70 59.96
C PRO A 293 14.48 -20.26 58.55
N ILE A 294 14.01 -20.99 57.53
CA ILE A 294 14.18 -20.72 56.10
C ILE A 294 12.82 -20.69 55.42
N ARG A 295 12.73 -20.00 54.28
CA ARG A 295 11.52 -19.97 53.46
C ARG A 295 11.38 -21.28 52.70
N ILE A 296 10.34 -22.02 53.04
CA ILE A 296 9.90 -23.24 52.34
C ILE A 296 8.60 -22.98 51.59
N LEU A 297 8.27 -23.88 50.65
CA LEU A 297 7.13 -23.75 49.76
C LEU A 297 5.76 -23.79 50.47
N LEU A 298 5.67 -24.55 51.58
CA LEU A 298 4.43 -24.84 52.31
C LEU A 298 3.44 -25.67 51.47
N THR A 299 2.16 -25.67 51.87
CA THR A 299 1.14 -26.58 51.34
C THR A 299 0.93 -26.41 49.84
N VAL A 300 1.13 -27.50 49.09
CA VAL A 300 0.73 -27.62 47.68
C VAL A 300 -0.49 -28.56 47.63
N PRO A 301 -1.67 -28.10 47.14
CA PRO A 301 -2.86 -28.94 47.10
C PRO A 301 -2.64 -30.15 46.19
N SER A 302 -3.12 -31.33 46.61
CA SER A 302 -3.04 -32.54 45.80
C SER A 302 -4.15 -32.61 44.76
N GLY A 303 -3.77 -33.05 43.57
CA GLY A 303 -4.69 -33.25 42.45
C GLY A 303 -5.23 -31.96 41.85
N PHE A 304 -6.16 -32.10 40.91
CA PHE A 304 -6.79 -30.97 40.25
C PHE A 304 -7.93 -30.38 41.09
N LYS A 305 -7.62 -29.36 41.89
CA LYS A 305 -8.61 -28.68 42.75
C LYS A 305 -9.30 -27.49 42.08
N HIS A 306 -8.72 -26.98 40.99
CA HIS A 306 -9.17 -25.75 40.32
C HIS A 306 -9.70 -25.99 38.91
N ILE A 307 -10.27 -27.17 38.65
CA ILE A 307 -11.01 -27.41 37.40
C ILE A 307 -12.32 -26.62 37.47
N ARG A 308 -12.44 -25.61 36.60
CA ARG A 308 -13.62 -24.75 36.50
C ARG A 308 -13.64 -24.09 35.13
N GLN A 309 -14.80 -23.57 34.74
CA GLN A 309 -14.88 -22.73 33.56
C GLN A 309 -14.04 -21.45 33.77
N PRO A 310 -13.29 -20.97 32.75
CA PRO A 310 -12.56 -19.72 32.85
C PRO A 310 -13.55 -18.56 33.06
N ASN A 311 -13.19 -17.59 33.89
CA ASN A 311 -14.00 -16.39 34.08
C ASN A 311 -13.80 -15.46 32.87
N VAL A 312 -14.80 -15.40 31.97
CA VAL A 312 -14.77 -14.59 30.74
C VAL A 312 -15.77 -13.44 30.86
N GLU A 313 -15.76 -12.75 31.99
CA GLU A 313 -16.54 -11.53 32.19
C GLU A 313 -16.06 -10.43 31.24
N THR A 314 -16.99 -9.73 30.60
CA THR A 314 -16.69 -8.63 29.66
C THR A 314 -15.85 -7.53 30.29
N ALA A 315 -16.07 -7.24 31.59
CA ALA A 315 -15.28 -6.29 32.35
C ALA A 315 -13.81 -6.73 32.51
N LEU A 316 -13.56 -8.00 32.79
CA LEU A 316 -12.21 -8.55 32.89
C LEU A 316 -11.51 -8.53 31.52
N LEU A 317 -12.23 -8.87 30.44
CA LEU A 317 -11.70 -8.78 29.09
C LEU A 317 -11.31 -7.35 28.70
N SER A 318 -12.14 -6.37 29.04
CA SER A 318 -11.84 -4.96 28.81
C SER A 318 -10.61 -4.50 29.61
N ALA A 319 -10.45 -4.99 30.84
CA ALA A 319 -9.27 -4.70 31.67
C ALA A 319 -7.99 -5.34 31.13
N LEU A 320 -8.09 -6.51 30.51
CA LEU A 320 -6.96 -7.22 29.90
C LEU A 320 -6.57 -6.65 28.53
N ALA A 321 -7.52 -6.03 27.81
CA ALA A 321 -7.38 -5.65 26.40
C ALA A 321 -6.08 -4.91 26.03
N PRO A 322 -5.59 -3.93 26.79
CA PRO A 322 -4.35 -3.21 26.46
C PRO A 322 -3.10 -4.11 26.48
N LYS A 323 -3.12 -5.21 27.24
CA LYS A 323 -1.97 -6.10 27.44
C LYS A 323 -2.07 -7.42 26.66
N MET A 324 -3.23 -7.74 26.10
CA MET A 324 -3.43 -8.96 25.29
C MET A 324 -2.49 -9.07 24.09
N PRO A 325 -2.17 -7.99 23.33
CA PRO A 325 -1.28 -8.09 22.17
C PRO A 325 0.13 -8.56 22.56
N VAL A 326 0.70 -8.00 23.64
CA VAL A 326 2.03 -8.39 24.13
C VAL A 326 2.05 -9.87 24.50
N ALA A 327 1.09 -10.29 25.33
CA ALA A 327 0.97 -11.67 25.81
C ALA A 327 0.85 -12.66 24.64
N THR A 328 0.04 -12.32 23.64
CA THR A 328 -0.15 -13.14 22.45
C THR A 328 1.12 -13.21 21.61
N ILE A 329 1.78 -12.07 21.36
CA ILE A 329 3.04 -12.03 20.59
C ILE A 329 4.12 -12.88 21.28
N ILE A 330 4.27 -12.80 22.60
CA ILE A 330 5.24 -13.61 23.36
C ILE A 330 4.90 -15.10 23.23
N LEU A 331 3.63 -15.46 23.45
CA LEU A 331 3.14 -16.83 23.32
C LEU A 331 3.48 -17.43 21.93
N LEU A 332 3.24 -16.67 20.87
CA LEU A 332 3.48 -17.02 19.46
C LEU A 332 4.98 -17.12 19.14
N LEU A 333 5.74 -16.07 19.47
CA LEU A 333 7.13 -15.87 19.08
C LEU A 333 8.03 -16.88 19.75
N GLU A 334 7.87 -17.12 21.05
CA GLU A 334 8.65 -18.13 21.77
C GLU A 334 8.43 -19.51 21.17
N HIS A 335 7.16 -19.89 20.97
CA HIS A 335 6.82 -21.21 20.48
C HIS A 335 7.39 -21.48 19.09
N ILE A 336 7.20 -20.55 18.14
CA ILE A 336 7.62 -20.78 16.75
C ILE A 336 9.14 -20.68 16.61
N ALA A 337 9.81 -19.78 17.34
CA ALA A 337 11.26 -19.72 17.34
C ALA A 337 11.89 -21.04 17.81
N ILE A 338 11.37 -21.62 18.90
CA ILE A 338 11.83 -22.91 19.43
C ILE A 338 11.53 -24.01 18.42
N SER A 339 10.29 -24.08 17.94
CA SER A 339 9.84 -25.08 16.99
C SER A 339 10.78 -25.08 15.78
N LYS A 340 10.87 -23.97 15.04
CA LYS A 340 11.74 -23.85 13.85
C LYS A 340 13.20 -24.17 14.14
N SER A 341 13.72 -23.76 15.30
CA SER A 341 15.10 -24.08 15.69
C SER A 341 15.32 -25.58 15.78
N PHE A 342 14.46 -26.31 16.50
CA PHE A 342 14.58 -27.76 16.65
C PHE A 342 14.23 -28.55 15.39
N GLY A 343 13.28 -28.08 14.56
CA GLY A 343 13.02 -28.66 13.24
C GLY A 343 14.26 -28.64 12.36
N ARG A 344 14.99 -27.51 12.33
CA ARG A 344 16.27 -27.38 11.61
C ARG A 344 17.36 -28.28 12.19
N LEU A 345 17.52 -28.31 13.53
CA LEU A 345 18.55 -29.11 14.19
C LEU A 345 18.36 -30.62 13.99
N ASN A 346 17.11 -31.08 13.89
CA ASN A 346 16.76 -32.50 13.81
C ASN A 346 16.28 -32.95 12.42
N GLY A 347 16.34 -32.08 11.41
CA GLY A 347 16.08 -32.43 10.02
C GLY A 347 14.61 -32.72 9.66
N TYR A 348 13.64 -32.03 10.29
CA TYR A 348 12.24 -32.12 9.90
C TYR A 348 11.58 -30.74 9.72
N LYS A 349 10.58 -30.68 8.85
CA LYS A 349 9.84 -29.44 8.56
C LYS A 349 8.70 -29.27 9.55
N ILE A 350 8.56 -28.05 10.04
CA ILE A 350 7.47 -27.64 10.93
C ILE A 350 6.48 -26.81 10.13
N ASN A 351 5.19 -27.00 10.39
CA ASN A 351 4.15 -26.18 9.81
C ASN A 351 3.75 -25.10 10.81
N PRO A 352 4.09 -23.81 10.57
CA PRO A 352 3.78 -22.73 11.50
C PRO A 352 2.28 -22.64 11.83
N ASN A 353 1.40 -22.79 10.84
CA ASN A 353 -0.05 -22.74 11.05
C ASN A 353 -0.54 -23.84 12.00
N GLN A 354 0.02 -25.04 11.87
CA GLN A 354 -0.36 -26.16 12.73
C GLN A 354 0.20 -26.01 14.15
N GLU A 355 1.40 -25.44 14.29
CA GLU A 355 1.94 -25.10 15.60
C GLU A 355 1.10 -24.01 16.30
N LEU A 356 0.57 -23.03 15.54
CA LEU A 356 -0.39 -22.04 16.07
C LEU A 356 -1.67 -22.68 16.59
N ILE A 357 -2.24 -23.62 15.83
CA ILE A 357 -3.41 -24.40 16.27
C ILE A 357 -3.05 -25.18 17.55
N ALA A 358 -1.90 -25.86 17.57
CA ALA A 358 -1.49 -26.68 18.71
C ALA A 358 -1.35 -25.87 20.00
N ILE A 359 -0.69 -24.69 19.97
CA ILE A 359 -0.61 -23.82 21.16
C ILE A 359 -1.95 -23.18 21.50
N GLY A 360 -2.75 -22.82 20.50
CA GLY A 360 -4.06 -22.20 20.70
C GLY A 360 -5.00 -23.14 21.44
N VAL A 361 -5.18 -24.36 20.92
CA VAL A 361 -5.97 -25.42 21.57
C VAL A 361 -5.43 -25.73 22.97
N THR A 362 -4.10 -25.81 23.14
CA THR A 362 -3.48 -26.10 24.44
C THR A 362 -3.82 -25.05 25.50
N ASN A 363 -3.81 -23.77 25.14
CA ASN A 363 -4.13 -22.69 26.09
C ASN A 363 -5.64 -22.53 26.31
N THR A 364 -6.46 -22.74 25.28
CA THR A 364 -7.93 -22.71 25.39
C THR A 364 -8.47 -23.87 26.23
N ILE A 365 -7.97 -25.10 26.05
CA ILE A 365 -8.36 -26.24 26.88
C ILE A 365 -7.72 -26.13 28.27
N GLY A 366 -6.47 -25.65 28.34
CA GLY A 366 -5.73 -25.50 29.58
C GLY A 366 -6.43 -24.64 30.62
N SER A 367 -7.09 -23.56 30.20
CA SER A 367 -7.78 -22.66 31.13
C SER A 367 -8.88 -23.36 31.94
N VAL A 368 -9.49 -24.44 31.42
CA VAL A 368 -10.50 -25.25 32.13
C VAL A 368 -9.89 -26.01 33.31
N PHE A 369 -8.61 -26.38 33.23
CA PHE A 369 -7.87 -27.05 34.30
C PHE A 369 -7.22 -26.07 35.29
N GLY A 370 -7.51 -24.77 35.15
CA GLY A 370 -6.81 -23.73 35.88
C GLY A 370 -5.38 -23.51 35.38
N ALA A 371 -5.03 -23.90 34.15
CA ALA A 371 -3.73 -23.57 33.59
C ALA A 371 -3.67 -22.08 33.20
N TYR A 372 -2.56 -21.43 33.53
CA TYR A 372 -2.20 -20.11 33.00
C TYR A 372 -1.38 -20.27 31.71
N PRO A 373 -1.13 -19.17 30.95
CA PRO A 373 -0.56 -19.26 29.62
C PRO A 373 0.72 -20.10 29.53
N ALA A 374 0.71 -21.09 28.63
CA ALA A 374 1.75 -22.07 28.44
C ALA A 374 2.28 -22.02 27.00
N THR A 375 3.61 -22.02 26.86
CA THR A 375 4.31 -21.95 25.57
C THR A 375 5.48 -22.92 25.52
N GLY A 376 6.13 -23.02 24.36
CA GLY A 376 7.34 -23.83 24.18
C GLY A 376 8.47 -23.35 25.10
N SER A 377 9.18 -24.29 25.73
CA SER A 377 10.33 -23.95 26.59
C SER A 377 11.66 -24.34 25.93
N PHE A 378 12.59 -23.38 25.81
CA PHE A 378 13.93 -23.63 25.24
C PHE A 378 14.70 -24.71 26.01
N SER A 379 14.77 -24.59 27.33
CA SER A 379 15.56 -25.52 28.17
C SER A 379 14.99 -26.94 28.16
N ARG A 380 13.66 -27.09 28.27
CA ARG A 380 12.99 -28.39 28.24
C ARG A 380 13.02 -29.03 26.85
N SER A 381 12.83 -28.24 25.79
CA SER A 381 12.86 -28.76 24.41
C SER A 381 14.28 -29.17 24.00
N ALA A 382 15.31 -28.41 24.43
CA ALA A 382 16.70 -28.82 24.26
C ALA A 382 17.00 -30.15 24.96
N LEU A 383 16.46 -30.34 26.15
CA LEU A 383 16.61 -31.57 26.92
C LEU A 383 15.90 -32.74 26.24
N LYS A 384 14.67 -32.54 25.79
CA LYS A 384 13.85 -33.52 25.07
C LYS A 384 14.55 -33.98 23.79
N SER A 385 15.03 -33.03 22.98
CA SER A 385 15.81 -33.28 21.76
C SER A 385 17.09 -34.05 22.04
N LYS A 386 17.92 -33.60 22.98
CA LYS A 386 19.19 -34.26 23.34
C LYS A 386 19.00 -35.65 23.97
N SER A 387 17.84 -35.91 24.57
CA SER A 387 17.49 -37.23 25.13
C SER A 387 17.09 -38.24 24.05
N GLY A 388 17.08 -37.84 22.77
CA GLY A 388 16.80 -38.73 21.65
C GLY A 388 15.31 -38.99 21.43
N VAL A 389 14.45 -38.01 21.73
CA VAL A 389 13.01 -38.10 21.46
C VAL A 389 12.73 -38.45 19.99
N ARG A 390 11.78 -39.34 19.77
CA ARG A 390 11.43 -39.87 18.45
C ARG A 390 10.10 -39.32 17.96
N THR A 391 9.14 -39.12 18.86
CA THR A 391 7.81 -38.64 18.50
C THR A 391 7.23 -37.65 19.53
N PRO A 392 6.14 -36.94 19.19
CA PRO A 392 5.39 -36.15 20.16
C PRO A 392 4.85 -36.95 21.35
N ALA A 393 4.72 -38.29 21.26
CA ALA A 393 4.17 -39.16 22.30
C ALA A 393 4.96 -39.11 23.63
N ALA A 394 6.23 -38.69 23.61
CA ALA A 394 7.00 -38.40 24.82
C ALA A 394 6.30 -37.37 25.74
N GLY A 395 5.43 -36.52 25.19
CA GLY A 395 4.56 -35.62 25.95
C GLY A 395 3.60 -36.35 26.89
N ILE A 396 3.03 -37.49 26.47
CA ILE A 396 2.14 -38.32 27.30
C ILE A 396 2.90 -38.84 28.52
N ILE A 397 4.12 -39.33 28.31
CA ILE A 397 4.98 -39.85 29.38
C ILE A 397 5.34 -38.72 30.37
N THR A 398 5.63 -37.53 29.83
CA THR A 398 5.84 -36.33 30.65
C THR A 398 4.60 -36.01 31.48
N ALA A 399 3.40 -36.09 30.88
CA ALA A 399 2.13 -35.84 31.56
C ALA A 399 1.89 -36.82 32.71
N VAL A 400 2.19 -38.11 32.51
CA VAL A 400 2.10 -39.14 33.55
C VAL A 400 3.02 -38.82 34.73
N VAL A 401 4.26 -38.40 34.47
CA VAL A 401 5.20 -37.99 35.54
C VAL A 401 4.65 -36.78 36.32
N VAL A 402 4.06 -35.80 35.63
CA VAL A 402 3.44 -34.64 36.28
C VAL A 402 2.22 -35.04 37.11
N ILE A 403 1.37 -35.96 36.64
CA ILE A 403 0.25 -36.51 37.42
C ILE A 403 0.76 -37.20 38.68
N VAL A 404 1.77 -38.07 38.55
CA VAL A 404 2.36 -38.78 39.70
C VAL A 404 2.93 -37.78 40.71
N ALA A 405 3.58 -36.71 40.24
CA ALA A 405 4.05 -35.63 41.10
C ALA A 405 2.89 -34.88 41.81
N LEU A 406 1.83 -34.54 41.09
CA LEU A 406 0.68 -33.78 41.59
C LEU A 406 -0.14 -34.54 42.64
N TYR A 407 -0.21 -35.88 42.55
CA TYR A 407 -0.95 -36.70 43.52
C TYR A 407 -0.07 -37.36 44.57
N GLY A 408 1.18 -37.70 44.24
CA GLY A 408 2.06 -38.51 45.11
C GLY A 408 3.19 -37.76 45.80
N LEU A 409 3.63 -36.60 45.29
CA LEU A 409 4.83 -35.91 45.81
C LEU A 409 4.54 -34.59 46.55
N THR A 410 3.27 -34.20 46.73
CA THR A 410 2.90 -32.93 47.38
C THR A 410 3.41 -32.81 48.81
N ALA A 411 3.45 -33.91 49.57
CA ALA A 411 4.03 -33.93 50.91
C ALA A 411 5.54 -33.61 50.91
N ALA A 412 6.26 -34.05 49.87
CA ALA A 412 7.66 -33.69 49.69
C ALA A 412 7.82 -32.23 49.25
N PHE A 413 6.92 -31.75 48.40
CA PHE A 413 6.95 -30.37 47.90
C PHE A 413 6.84 -29.32 49.01
N PHE A 414 6.14 -29.63 50.10
CA PHE A 414 6.04 -28.77 51.28
C PHE A 414 7.40 -28.27 51.80
N TRP A 415 8.42 -29.13 51.75
CA TRP A 415 9.73 -28.87 52.32
C TRP A 415 10.72 -28.22 51.34
N ILE A 416 10.31 -27.96 50.09
CA ILE A 416 11.20 -27.36 49.08
C ILE A 416 11.60 -25.94 49.55
N PRO A 417 12.90 -25.64 49.68
CA PRO A 417 13.35 -24.28 49.99
C PRO A 417 13.15 -23.36 48.79
N THR A 418 12.53 -22.20 48.99
CA THR A 418 12.25 -21.25 47.90
C THR A 418 13.53 -20.72 47.25
N ALA A 419 14.61 -20.57 48.03
CA ALA A 419 15.92 -20.19 47.52
C ALA A 419 16.50 -21.22 46.53
N GLY A 420 16.18 -22.51 46.72
CA GLY A 420 16.56 -23.57 45.78
C GLY A 420 15.82 -23.47 44.43
N LEU A 421 14.55 -23.05 44.45
CA LEU A 421 13.79 -22.77 43.22
C LEU A 421 14.38 -21.57 42.47
N SER A 422 14.77 -20.49 43.17
CA SER A 422 15.47 -19.35 42.55
C SER A 422 16.80 -19.76 41.92
N ALA A 423 17.57 -20.65 42.55
CA ALA A 423 18.81 -21.18 41.97
C ALA A 423 18.57 -21.91 40.64
N ILE A 424 17.50 -22.70 40.55
CA ILE A 424 17.14 -23.43 39.34
C ILE A 424 16.69 -22.49 38.23
N ILE A 425 15.93 -21.43 38.57
CA ILE A 425 15.53 -20.42 37.60
C ILE A 425 16.77 -19.72 37.04
N ILE A 426 17.69 -19.24 37.91
CA ILE A 426 18.93 -18.56 37.48
C ILE A 426 19.77 -19.48 36.58
N HIS A 427 19.95 -20.74 36.98
CA HIS A 427 20.67 -21.73 36.17
C HIS A 427 20.00 -21.96 34.81
N ALA A 428 18.66 -22.03 34.78
CA ALA A 428 17.91 -22.31 33.56
C ALA A 428 17.95 -21.14 32.56
N VAL A 429 17.88 -19.89 33.03
CA VAL A 429 17.89 -18.71 32.15
C VAL A 429 19.28 -18.32 31.65
N ALA A 430 20.34 -18.69 32.36
CA ALA A 430 21.71 -18.44 31.91
C ALA A 430 22.02 -19.07 30.54
N ASP A 431 21.38 -20.21 30.22
CA ASP A 431 21.52 -20.88 28.92
C ASP A 431 20.78 -20.16 27.77
N LEU A 432 19.96 -19.13 28.05
CA LEU A 432 19.22 -18.34 27.03
C LEU A 432 20.03 -17.13 26.53
N VAL A 433 21.08 -16.72 27.25
CA VAL A 433 21.92 -15.57 26.88
C VAL A 433 22.71 -15.88 25.60
N ALA A 434 22.64 -14.99 24.62
CA ALA A 434 23.36 -15.15 23.36
C ALA A 434 24.87 -15.26 23.58
N SER A 435 25.52 -16.21 22.90
CA SER A 435 26.97 -16.40 23.01
C SER A 435 27.74 -15.26 22.33
N PRO A 436 28.93 -14.86 22.82
CA PRO A 436 29.72 -13.80 22.20
C PRO A 436 30.04 -14.05 20.71
N SER A 437 30.27 -15.30 20.32
CA SER A 437 30.50 -15.69 18.93
C SER A 437 29.26 -15.46 18.05
N GLN A 438 28.06 -15.75 18.57
CA GLN A 438 26.81 -15.47 17.87
C GLN A 438 26.58 -13.97 17.69
N VAL A 439 26.83 -13.17 18.73
CA VAL A 439 26.67 -11.71 18.69
C VAL A 439 27.64 -11.09 17.67
N TYR A 440 28.90 -11.53 17.66
CA TYR A 440 29.88 -11.08 16.67
C TYR A 440 29.51 -11.49 15.24
N SER A 441 28.84 -12.63 15.07
CA SER A 441 28.31 -13.04 13.76
C SER A 441 27.28 -12.06 13.22
N PHE A 442 26.42 -11.48 14.08
CA PHE A 442 25.46 -10.47 13.63
C PHE A 442 26.17 -9.23 13.08
N TRP A 443 27.20 -8.74 13.77
CA TRP A 443 28.01 -7.62 13.29
C TRP A 443 28.65 -7.89 11.92
N ARG A 444 29.19 -9.11 11.73
CA ARG A 444 29.81 -9.52 10.47
C ARG A 444 28.84 -9.69 9.31
N ILE A 445 27.58 -10.03 9.59
CA ILE A 445 26.55 -10.23 8.57
C ILE A 445 25.89 -8.89 8.21
N SER A 446 25.39 -8.16 9.21
CA SER A 446 24.77 -6.86 9.05
C SER A 446 24.92 -6.02 10.33
N PRO A 447 25.73 -4.94 10.31
CA PRO A 447 25.89 -4.07 11.48
C PRO A 447 24.57 -3.48 11.99
N LEU A 448 23.62 -3.20 11.09
CA LEU A 448 22.29 -2.68 11.46
C LEU A 448 21.48 -3.70 12.29
N GLU A 449 21.56 -5.00 11.96
CA GLU A 449 20.89 -6.04 12.74
C GLU A 449 21.51 -6.23 14.14
N PHE A 450 22.83 -6.03 14.25
CA PHE A 450 23.49 -5.99 15.56
C PHE A 450 23.02 -4.80 16.41
N ILE A 451 22.84 -3.61 15.80
CA ILE A 451 22.31 -2.44 16.51
C ILE A 451 20.89 -2.71 17.00
N ILE A 452 20.03 -3.34 16.18
CA ILE A 452 18.67 -3.74 16.58
C ILE A 452 18.71 -4.72 17.75
N TRP A 453 19.59 -5.73 17.69
CA TRP A 453 19.80 -6.69 18.78
C TRP A 453 20.25 -6.00 20.07
N ALA A 454 21.23 -5.09 19.99
CA ALA A 454 21.75 -4.36 21.14
C ALA A 454 20.67 -3.44 21.75
N ALA A 455 19.92 -2.73 20.92
CA ALA A 455 18.80 -1.90 21.34
C ALA A 455 17.73 -2.73 22.07
N ALA A 456 17.38 -3.92 21.55
CA ALA A 456 16.43 -4.82 22.19
C ALA A 456 16.88 -5.22 23.61
N VAL A 457 18.16 -5.57 23.79
CA VAL A 457 18.73 -5.93 25.09
C VAL A 457 18.72 -4.74 26.05
N LEU A 458 19.18 -3.57 25.60
CA LEU A 458 19.27 -2.37 26.42
C LEU A 458 17.87 -1.89 26.85
N ILE A 459 16.92 -1.80 25.93
CA ILE A 459 15.55 -1.36 26.24
C ILE A 459 14.89 -2.34 27.22
N THR A 460 15.13 -3.65 27.08
CA THR A 460 14.63 -4.65 28.04
C THR A 460 15.17 -4.42 29.46
N ILE A 461 16.46 -4.09 29.59
CA ILE A 461 17.11 -3.88 30.90
C ILE A 461 16.65 -2.57 31.55
N PHE A 462 16.54 -1.50 30.77
CA PHE A 462 16.27 -0.15 31.28
C PHE A 462 14.77 0.19 31.37
N SER A 463 13.91 -0.47 30.59
CA SER A 463 12.48 -0.20 30.52
C SER A 463 11.67 -1.42 30.95
N SER A 464 11.23 -2.25 30.00
CA SER A 464 10.48 -3.48 30.23
C SER A 464 10.76 -4.47 29.11
N VAL A 465 10.48 -5.74 29.39
CA VAL A 465 10.58 -6.82 28.40
C VAL A 465 9.67 -6.55 27.19
N GLU A 466 8.45 -6.05 27.43
CA GLU A 466 7.47 -5.74 26.38
C GLU A 466 8.01 -4.68 25.40
N ASN A 467 8.59 -3.59 25.94
CA ASN A 467 9.14 -2.50 25.14
C ASN A 467 10.35 -2.96 24.31
N GLY A 468 11.17 -3.85 24.84
CA GLY A 468 12.28 -4.46 24.11
C GLY A 468 11.82 -5.25 22.89
N ILE A 469 10.73 -6.02 23.02
CA ILE A 469 10.12 -6.75 21.90
C ILE A 469 9.62 -5.76 20.84
N TYR A 470 8.79 -4.79 21.23
CA TYR A 470 8.22 -3.83 20.29
C TYR A 470 9.28 -3.05 19.53
N ALA A 471 10.29 -2.54 20.23
CA ALA A 471 11.40 -1.82 19.60
C ALA A 471 12.14 -2.70 18.59
N SER A 472 12.42 -3.96 18.93
CA SER A 472 13.16 -4.88 18.05
C SER A 472 12.38 -5.25 16.79
N ILE A 473 11.07 -5.52 16.91
CA ILE A 473 10.20 -5.87 15.78
C ILE A 473 9.98 -4.64 14.88
N ALA A 474 9.67 -3.49 15.48
CA ALA A 474 9.44 -2.24 14.74
C ALA A 474 10.70 -1.79 13.99
N ALA A 475 11.87 -1.82 14.64
CA ALA A 475 13.14 -1.47 13.99
C ALA A 475 13.51 -2.45 12.86
N SER A 476 13.22 -3.75 13.04
CA SER A 476 13.42 -4.75 12.00
C SER A 476 12.50 -4.55 10.80
N LEU A 477 11.22 -4.23 11.05
CA LEU A 477 10.26 -3.92 10.00
C LEU A 477 10.64 -2.63 9.25
N ALA A 478 11.06 -1.60 9.97
CA ALA A 478 11.54 -0.36 9.37
C ALA A 478 12.76 -0.61 8.47
N LEU A 479 13.73 -1.42 8.93
CA LEU A 479 14.88 -1.81 8.12
C LEU A 479 14.47 -2.58 6.85
N LEU A 480 13.48 -3.47 6.95
CA LEU A 480 12.94 -4.19 5.79
C LEU A 480 12.28 -3.23 4.79
N LEU A 481 11.45 -2.29 5.28
CA LEU A 481 10.78 -1.29 4.44
C LEU A 481 11.77 -0.34 3.77
N ILE A 482 12.83 0.09 4.47
CA ILE A 482 13.89 0.92 3.89
C ILE A 482 14.64 0.17 2.79
N ARG A 483 14.93 -1.12 2.97
CA ARG A 483 15.55 -1.95 1.91
C ARG A 483 14.64 -2.09 0.70
N LEU A 484 13.34 -2.25 0.91
CA LEU A 484 12.35 -2.32 -0.18
C LEU A 484 12.22 -0.99 -0.94
N ALA A 485 12.24 0.14 -0.22
CA ALA A 485 12.12 1.47 -0.78
C ALA A 485 13.36 1.91 -1.57
N HIS A 486 14.55 1.38 -1.24
CA HIS A 486 15.81 1.67 -1.95
C HIS A 486 16.35 0.41 -2.64
N PRO A 487 15.76 0.01 -3.78
CA PRO A 487 16.20 -1.15 -4.55
C PRO A 487 17.55 -0.88 -5.20
N ARG A 488 18.25 -1.96 -5.57
CA ARG A 488 19.45 -1.86 -6.39
C ARG A 488 19.09 -1.89 -7.87
N ASP A 489 19.81 -1.08 -8.62
CA ASP A 489 19.70 -0.99 -10.07
C ASP A 489 21.09 -0.84 -10.70
N SER A 490 21.21 -1.16 -11.98
CA SER A 490 22.46 -0.95 -12.70
C SER A 490 22.25 -0.76 -14.20
N PHE A 491 22.98 0.20 -14.77
CA PHE A 491 23.17 0.29 -16.21
C PHE A 491 24.23 -0.72 -16.63
N LEU A 492 23.95 -1.50 -17.67
CA LEU A 492 24.81 -2.58 -18.11
C LEU A 492 25.63 -2.19 -19.34
N GLY A 493 26.80 -2.81 -19.46
CA GLY A 493 27.59 -2.83 -20.67
C GLY A 493 28.02 -4.26 -21.03
N LYS A 494 28.52 -4.39 -22.25
CA LYS A 494 28.91 -5.65 -22.88
C LYS A 494 30.33 -6.05 -22.48
N VAL A 495 30.52 -7.35 -22.23
CA VAL A 495 31.82 -8.01 -22.03
C VAL A 495 31.81 -9.32 -22.79
N THR A 496 32.83 -9.53 -23.62
CA THR A 496 33.01 -10.80 -24.33
C THR A 496 33.83 -11.75 -23.47
N VAL A 497 33.25 -12.90 -23.12
CA VAL A 497 33.92 -13.97 -22.40
C VAL A 497 34.26 -15.06 -23.40
N SER A 498 35.54 -15.34 -23.59
CA SER A 498 36.00 -16.48 -24.38
C SER A 498 36.22 -17.66 -23.44
N GLN A 499 35.68 -18.83 -23.79
CA GLN A 499 36.03 -20.08 -23.14
C GLN A 499 37.12 -20.78 -23.96
N GLU A 500 38.27 -21.02 -23.35
CA GLU A 500 39.36 -21.74 -23.97
C GLU A 500 39.20 -23.24 -23.66
N ASN A 501 38.70 -24.01 -24.64
CA ASN A 501 38.65 -25.47 -24.55
C ASN A 501 39.95 -26.04 -25.14
N SER A 502 40.69 -26.81 -24.36
CA SER A 502 41.99 -27.38 -24.78
C SER A 502 41.90 -28.39 -25.94
N ASP A 503 40.71 -28.93 -26.23
CA ASP A 503 40.51 -30.04 -27.19
C ASP A 503 39.76 -29.66 -28.48
N SER A 504 39.35 -28.40 -28.67
CA SER A 504 38.62 -27.96 -29.88
C SER A 504 39.21 -26.68 -30.47
N THR A 505 39.52 -26.67 -31.77
CA THR A 505 40.03 -25.50 -32.54
C THR A 505 39.05 -24.32 -32.67
N THR A 506 37.88 -24.38 -32.05
CA THR A 506 36.86 -23.32 -32.02
C THR A 506 36.76 -22.71 -30.63
N SER A 507 37.26 -21.49 -30.47
CA SER A 507 37.01 -20.69 -29.26
C SER A 507 35.56 -20.21 -29.25
N GLU A 508 34.73 -20.78 -28.40
CA GLU A 508 33.38 -20.28 -28.17
C GLU A 508 33.47 -18.97 -27.37
N SER A 509 33.02 -17.87 -27.97
CA SER A 509 32.87 -16.59 -27.29
C SER A 509 31.40 -16.31 -27.03
N ARG A 510 31.11 -15.87 -25.79
CA ARG A 510 29.76 -15.47 -25.39
C ARG A 510 29.78 -14.04 -24.85
N GLU A 511 28.71 -13.32 -25.10
CA GLU A 511 28.53 -11.96 -24.62
C GLU A 511 27.82 -11.99 -23.27
N VAL A 512 28.36 -11.26 -22.31
CA VAL A 512 27.83 -11.14 -20.96
C VAL A 512 27.65 -9.66 -20.64
N TYR A 513 26.53 -9.32 -20.01
CA TYR A 513 26.22 -7.95 -19.62
C TYR A 513 26.50 -7.73 -18.13
N LEU A 514 27.43 -6.81 -17.84
CA LEU A 514 27.87 -6.46 -16.48
C LEU A 514 27.59 -4.99 -16.17
N PRO A 515 27.40 -4.61 -14.89
CA PRO A 515 27.24 -3.22 -14.50
C PRO A 515 28.39 -2.33 -15.00
N LEU A 516 28.06 -1.15 -15.51
CA LEU A 516 29.04 -0.13 -15.93
C LEU A 516 29.83 0.40 -14.72
N THR A 517 29.19 0.45 -13.55
CA THR A 517 29.82 0.82 -12.28
C THR A 517 30.50 -0.39 -11.64
N LYS A 518 31.72 -0.19 -11.12
CA LYS A 518 32.47 -1.25 -10.44
C LYS A 518 31.96 -1.43 -9.02
N ASN A 519 31.37 -2.58 -8.73
CA ASN A 519 30.69 -2.86 -7.45
C ASN A 519 31.51 -3.75 -6.49
N GLY A 520 32.83 -3.87 -6.72
CA GLY A 520 33.74 -4.68 -5.87
C GLY A 520 33.57 -6.20 -5.96
N ILE A 521 32.58 -6.68 -6.72
CA ILE A 521 32.33 -8.12 -6.97
C ILE A 521 33.10 -8.60 -8.20
N THR A 522 33.17 -7.78 -9.24
CA THR A 522 33.87 -8.10 -10.49
C THR A 522 35.36 -7.79 -10.38
N ASN A 523 36.19 -8.54 -11.13
CA ASN A 523 37.62 -8.28 -11.19
C ASN A 523 37.86 -6.83 -11.67
N PRO A 524 38.63 -6.00 -10.93
CA PRO A 524 38.88 -4.60 -11.26
C PRO A 524 39.47 -4.37 -12.65
N HIS A 525 40.10 -5.39 -13.25
CA HIS A 525 40.76 -5.33 -14.56
C HIS A 525 39.81 -5.60 -15.74
N ILE A 526 38.57 -6.07 -15.51
CA ILE A 526 37.61 -6.28 -16.58
C ILE A 526 37.14 -4.91 -17.11
N LYS A 527 37.30 -4.69 -18.42
CA LYS A 527 36.79 -3.51 -19.11
C LYS A 527 35.40 -3.80 -19.65
N VAL A 528 34.40 -3.18 -19.04
CA VAL A 528 33.01 -3.22 -19.52
C VAL A 528 32.86 -2.17 -20.62
N THR A 529 32.48 -2.60 -21.83
CA THR A 529 32.21 -1.67 -22.94
C THR A 529 30.75 -1.24 -22.91
N PRO A 530 30.43 0.06 -23.07
CA PRO A 530 29.03 0.50 -23.13
C PRO A 530 28.31 -0.14 -24.33
N PRO A 531 26.97 -0.24 -24.29
CA PRO A 531 26.17 -0.73 -25.42
C PRO A 531 26.37 0.16 -26.67
N PRO A 532 26.02 -0.35 -27.87
CA PRO A 532 26.10 0.44 -29.10
C PRO A 532 25.36 1.77 -29.03
N THR A 533 25.82 2.75 -29.80
CA THR A 533 25.30 4.12 -29.79
C THR A 533 23.80 4.13 -30.06
N GLY A 534 23.00 4.55 -29.09
CA GLY A 534 21.54 4.61 -29.20
C GLY A 534 20.78 3.51 -28.47
N VAL A 535 21.46 2.57 -27.79
CA VAL A 535 20.80 1.55 -26.96
C VAL A 535 21.14 1.76 -25.49
N VAL A 536 20.14 1.78 -24.62
CA VAL A 536 20.32 1.73 -23.17
C VAL A 536 19.98 0.33 -22.67
N ILE A 537 20.84 -0.25 -21.83
CA ILE A 537 20.55 -1.50 -21.14
C ILE A 537 20.47 -1.22 -19.65
N TYR A 538 19.30 -1.39 -19.06
CA TYR A 538 19.03 -1.09 -17.66
C TYR A 538 18.50 -2.32 -16.93
N ARG A 539 19.16 -2.72 -15.85
CA ARG A 539 18.80 -3.87 -15.03
C ARG A 539 18.18 -3.44 -13.72
N MET A 540 16.96 -3.89 -13.51
CA MET A 540 16.26 -3.82 -12.24
C MET A 540 16.57 -5.09 -11.44
N GLU A 541 17.33 -4.98 -10.35
CA GLU A 541 17.76 -6.15 -9.58
C GLU A 541 16.66 -6.67 -8.62
N GLU A 542 15.66 -5.83 -8.33
CA GLU A 542 14.57 -6.13 -7.39
C GLU A 542 13.19 -5.84 -8.00
N SER A 543 12.14 -6.27 -7.30
CA SER A 543 10.76 -6.02 -7.74
C SER A 543 10.40 -4.54 -7.66
N ILE A 544 9.69 -4.06 -8.68
CA ILE A 544 9.33 -2.65 -8.83
C ILE A 544 7.91 -2.48 -8.32
N LEU A 545 7.76 -1.73 -7.25
CA LEU A 545 6.52 -1.55 -6.52
C LEU A 545 6.33 -0.07 -6.21
N TYR A 546 5.13 0.31 -5.77
CA TYR A 546 4.79 1.69 -5.42
C TYR A 546 5.77 2.42 -4.48
N PRO A 547 6.51 1.78 -3.54
CA PRO A 547 7.48 2.49 -2.71
C PRO A 547 8.77 2.88 -3.43
N ASN A 548 9.13 2.20 -4.52
CA ASN A 548 10.45 2.31 -5.14
C ASN A 548 10.44 2.62 -6.65
N CYS A 549 9.29 2.53 -7.31
CA CYS A 549 9.18 2.69 -8.75
C CYS A 549 9.64 4.05 -9.25
N SER A 550 9.40 5.13 -8.48
CA SER A 550 9.87 6.47 -8.84
C SER A 550 11.38 6.54 -8.91
N LEU A 551 12.11 6.02 -7.90
CA LEU A 551 13.58 6.06 -7.87
C LEU A 551 14.20 5.33 -9.07
N VAL A 552 13.68 4.15 -9.40
CA VAL A 552 14.15 3.33 -10.52
C VAL A 552 13.91 4.04 -11.85
N ASN A 553 12.73 4.63 -12.01
CA ASN A 553 12.34 5.29 -13.24
C ASN A 553 13.02 6.65 -13.43
N ASP A 554 13.16 7.43 -12.36
CA ASP A 554 13.89 8.70 -12.36
C ASP A 554 15.37 8.44 -12.73
N ALA A 555 15.99 7.39 -12.19
CA ALA A 555 17.36 7.00 -12.56
C ALA A 555 17.49 6.69 -14.06
N LEU A 556 16.51 6.01 -14.66
CA LEU A 556 16.46 5.76 -16.10
C LEU A 556 16.33 7.04 -16.91
N VAL A 557 15.38 7.92 -16.55
CA VAL A 557 15.12 9.20 -17.23
C VAL A 557 16.36 10.12 -17.14
N ASP A 558 16.95 10.25 -15.95
CA ASP A 558 18.14 11.07 -15.71
C ASP A 558 19.34 10.57 -16.51
N HIS A 559 19.53 9.25 -16.59
CA HIS A 559 20.58 8.65 -17.41
C HIS A 559 20.38 8.96 -18.90
N VAL A 560 19.13 8.85 -19.38
CA VAL A 560 18.78 9.18 -20.77
C VAL A 560 19.06 10.66 -21.07
N LYS A 561 18.56 11.58 -20.26
CA LYS A 561 18.76 13.04 -20.46
C LYS A 561 20.23 13.46 -20.33
N GLY A 562 20.97 12.77 -19.45
CA GLY A 562 22.40 13.00 -19.24
C GLY A 562 23.24 12.66 -20.47
N ILE A 563 23.02 11.49 -21.07
CA ILE A 563 23.89 10.93 -22.12
C ILE A 563 23.38 11.20 -23.54
N TYR A 564 22.08 11.19 -23.76
CA TYR A 564 21.49 11.23 -25.11
C TYR A 564 21.00 12.61 -25.51
N ARG A 565 20.94 12.82 -26.83
CA ARG A 565 20.56 14.08 -27.46
C ARG A 565 19.08 14.39 -27.26
N ARG A 566 18.78 15.64 -26.92
CA ARG A 566 17.43 16.22 -26.97
C ARG A 566 17.02 16.46 -28.42
N GLY A 567 15.83 15.99 -28.81
CA GLY A 567 15.34 16.10 -30.19
C GLY A 567 14.97 17.51 -30.62
N ARG A 568 14.37 18.29 -29.70
CA ARG A 568 13.99 19.69 -29.97
C ARG A 568 15.14 20.66 -29.77
N ASP A 569 15.27 21.59 -30.71
CA ASP A 569 16.15 22.73 -30.58
C ASP A 569 15.53 23.81 -29.68
N MET A 570 16.19 24.08 -28.54
CA MET A 570 15.71 25.04 -27.54
C MET A 570 16.33 26.44 -27.68
N THR A 571 17.15 26.66 -28.71
CA THR A 571 17.79 27.97 -28.99
C THR A 571 16.77 29.10 -29.14
N ASN A 572 15.66 28.82 -29.83
CA ASN A 572 14.63 29.81 -30.18
C ASN A 572 13.37 29.73 -29.29
N VAL A 573 13.38 28.89 -28.25
CA VAL A 573 12.24 28.74 -27.32
C VAL A 573 12.35 29.78 -26.21
N SER A 574 11.32 30.65 -26.11
CA SER A 574 11.21 31.69 -25.08
C SER A 574 11.31 31.09 -23.68
N LEU A 575 11.94 31.80 -22.74
CA LEU A 575 12.02 31.38 -21.33
C LEU A 575 10.62 31.18 -20.71
N ALA A 576 9.60 31.92 -21.16
CA ALA A 576 8.23 31.79 -20.70
C ALA A 576 7.52 30.53 -21.22
N ASP A 577 7.95 30.01 -22.38
CA ASP A 577 7.37 28.80 -23.00
C ASP A 577 8.06 27.51 -22.51
N ARG A 578 9.11 27.64 -21.70
CA ARG A 578 9.81 26.49 -21.12
C ARG A 578 9.02 25.94 -19.93
N PRO A 579 8.98 24.61 -19.76
CA PRO A 579 8.50 24.02 -18.53
C PRO A 579 9.26 24.59 -17.32
N TRP A 580 8.53 24.95 -16.26
CA TRP A 580 9.12 25.54 -15.06
C TRP A 580 10.19 24.66 -14.39
N ASN A 581 10.12 23.34 -14.62
CA ASN A 581 11.03 22.32 -14.11
C ASN A 581 12.20 22.00 -15.08
N ASP A 582 12.28 22.64 -16.25
CA ASP A 582 13.39 22.49 -17.19
C ASP A 582 14.40 23.64 -16.96
N TYR A 583 15.43 23.37 -16.13
CA TYR A 583 16.49 24.33 -15.77
C TYR A 583 17.51 24.59 -16.90
N GLY A 584 17.09 24.47 -18.16
CA GLY A 584 17.92 24.68 -19.35
C GLY A 584 18.81 25.92 -19.25
N PRO A 585 19.96 25.94 -19.94
CA PRO A 585 21.06 26.84 -19.61
C PRO A 585 20.68 28.33 -19.69
N ARG A 586 21.20 29.08 -18.71
CA ARG A 586 20.98 30.53 -18.54
C ARG A 586 21.71 31.41 -19.57
N ARG A 587 22.61 30.85 -20.41
CA ARG A 587 23.43 31.58 -21.38
C ARG A 587 23.38 30.92 -22.76
N SER A 588 23.45 31.77 -23.80
CA SER A 588 23.51 31.48 -25.24
C SER A 588 23.05 30.07 -25.63
N GLY A 589 21.77 29.93 -26.01
CA GLY A 589 21.21 28.63 -26.43
C GLY A 589 22.00 27.92 -27.53
N ALA A 590 22.85 28.64 -28.28
CA ALA A 590 23.69 28.07 -29.33
C ALA A 590 24.82 27.16 -28.81
N GLU A 591 25.41 27.47 -27.65
CA GLU A 591 26.49 26.64 -27.06
C GLU A 591 25.91 25.34 -26.49
N ASP A 592 24.80 25.42 -25.77
CA ASP A 592 24.05 24.26 -25.27
C ASP A 592 23.60 23.35 -26.43
N GLN A 593 23.08 23.94 -27.50
CA GLN A 593 22.67 23.17 -28.66
C GLN A 593 23.87 22.52 -29.37
N ALA A 594 25.03 23.18 -29.41
CA ALA A 594 26.25 22.59 -29.93
C ALA A 594 26.76 21.41 -29.07
N GLU A 595 26.61 21.49 -27.74
CA GLU A 595 26.90 20.36 -26.84
C GLU A 595 25.88 19.22 -26.99
N ASN A 596 24.60 19.55 -27.10
CA ASN A 596 23.53 18.60 -27.35
C ASN A 596 23.73 17.82 -28.66
N LEU A 597 24.16 18.50 -29.73
CA LEU A 597 24.46 17.87 -31.02
C LEU A 597 25.66 16.91 -30.98
N LYS A 598 26.52 16.95 -29.94
CA LYS A 598 27.59 15.96 -29.74
C LYS A 598 27.08 14.64 -29.14
N LYS A 599 25.93 14.66 -28.46
CA LYS A 599 25.34 13.47 -27.84
C LYS A 599 24.76 12.51 -28.89
N PRO A 600 24.79 11.18 -28.67
CA PRO A 600 24.15 10.20 -29.54
C PRO A 600 22.62 10.32 -29.50
N ILE A 601 21.96 9.88 -30.56
CA ILE A 601 20.49 9.78 -30.64
C ILE A 601 20.08 8.47 -29.95
N LEU A 602 19.07 8.53 -29.08
CA LEU A 602 18.50 7.35 -28.44
C LEU A 602 17.60 6.62 -29.44
N HIS A 603 17.64 5.29 -29.48
CA HIS A 603 16.79 4.48 -30.36
C HIS A 603 15.93 3.50 -29.55
N ALA A 604 16.55 2.75 -28.65
CA ALA A 604 15.89 1.69 -27.91
C ALA A 604 16.36 1.63 -26.45
N ILE A 605 15.46 1.21 -25.56
CA ILE A 605 15.71 0.91 -24.17
C ILE A 605 15.43 -0.57 -23.94
N VAL A 606 16.43 -1.30 -23.46
CA VAL A 606 16.34 -2.70 -23.08
C VAL A 606 16.28 -2.78 -21.56
N LEU A 607 15.15 -3.22 -21.03
CA LEU A 607 14.90 -3.41 -19.61
C LEU A 607 15.12 -4.88 -19.23
N ASP A 608 16.16 -5.12 -18.44
CA ASP A 608 16.45 -6.43 -17.87
C ASP A 608 15.59 -6.67 -16.63
N LEU A 609 14.52 -7.47 -16.80
CA LEU A 609 13.54 -7.82 -15.77
C LEU A 609 13.85 -9.17 -15.08
N SER A 610 15.05 -9.72 -15.25
CA SER A 610 15.43 -10.99 -14.62
C SER A 610 15.33 -10.99 -13.10
N GLY A 611 15.54 -9.83 -12.45
CA GLY A 611 15.37 -9.66 -11.00
C GLY A 611 13.94 -9.30 -10.55
N VAL A 612 13.05 -9.00 -11.49
CA VAL A 612 11.72 -8.45 -11.20
C VAL A 612 10.72 -9.59 -11.06
N SER A 613 10.34 -9.89 -9.82
CA SER A 613 9.37 -10.95 -9.51
C SER A 613 7.92 -10.45 -9.44
N GLN A 614 7.74 -9.18 -9.09
CA GLN A 614 6.44 -8.54 -8.90
C GLN A 614 6.46 -7.12 -9.48
N ILE A 615 5.30 -6.71 -9.99
CA ILE A 615 4.99 -5.35 -10.43
C ILE A 615 3.57 -5.02 -9.99
N ASP A 616 3.28 -3.74 -9.76
CA ASP A 616 1.97 -3.25 -9.37
C ASP A 616 1.47 -2.16 -10.33
N THR A 617 0.26 -1.65 -10.08
CA THR A 617 -0.35 -0.65 -10.97
C THR A 617 0.44 0.66 -10.99
N THR A 618 0.94 1.12 -9.83
CA THR A 618 1.70 2.37 -9.72
C THR A 618 3.03 2.30 -10.46
N SER A 619 3.73 1.17 -10.38
CA SER A 619 4.98 0.96 -11.12
C SER A 619 4.77 0.88 -12.63
N ILE A 620 3.67 0.30 -13.11
CA ILE A 620 3.32 0.35 -14.54
C ILE A 620 3.01 1.78 -14.98
N GLN A 621 2.22 2.52 -14.19
CA GLN A 621 1.93 3.92 -14.49
C GLN A 621 3.22 4.74 -14.56
N ALA A 622 4.09 4.62 -13.56
CA ALA A 622 5.37 5.31 -13.55
C ALA A 622 6.22 4.96 -14.79
N LEU A 623 6.18 3.71 -15.26
CA LEU A 623 6.91 3.30 -16.46
C LEU A 623 6.31 3.91 -17.74
N VAL A 624 4.98 4.02 -17.81
CA VAL A 624 4.29 4.76 -18.88
C VAL A 624 4.69 6.23 -18.88
N ASP A 625 4.74 6.86 -17.71
CA ASP A 625 5.16 8.25 -17.54
C ASP A 625 6.60 8.45 -18.01
N SER A 626 7.52 7.54 -17.62
CA SER A 626 8.91 7.56 -18.10
C SER A 626 9.02 7.40 -19.61
N ARG A 627 8.22 6.53 -20.24
CA ARG A 627 8.16 6.41 -21.71
C ARG A 627 7.75 7.74 -22.33
N ILE A 628 6.68 8.36 -21.85
CA ILE A 628 6.17 9.64 -22.37
C ILE A 628 7.23 10.73 -22.23
N GLU A 629 7.89 10.80 -21.08
CA GLU A 629 8.93 11.79 -20.81
C GLU A 629 10.17 11.60 -21.70
N ILE A 630 10.62 10.36 -21.88
CA ILE A 630 11.78 10.02 -22.71
C ILE A 630 11.48 10.27 -24.19
N GLU A 631 10.30 9.88 -24.69
CA GLU A 631 9.87 10.16 -26.07
C GLU A 631 9.72 11.68 -26.31
N LYS A 632 9.18 12.41 -25.33
CA LYS A 632 9.08 13.88 -25.39
C LYS A 632 10.47 14.55 -25.43
N TRP A 633 11.45 14.01 -24.71
CA TRP A 633 12.83 14.49 -24.73
C TRP A 633 13.51 14.21 -26.08
N ALA A 634 13.34 13.00 -26.61
CA ALA A 634 13.94 12.57 -27.88
C ALA A 634 13.21 13.12 -29.12
N ASP A 635 11.97 13.58 -28.99
CA ASP A 635 11.08 14.07 -30.05
C ASP A 635 10.81 13.03 -31.16
N HIS A 636 10.88 11.74 -30.81
CA HIS A 636 10.51 10.62 -31.67
C HIS A 636 10.15 9.39 -30.80
N PRO A 637 9.41 8.40 -31.32
CA PRO A 637 9.08 7.19 -30.58
C PRO A 637 10.32 6.35 -30.28
N ILE A 638 10.34 5.67 -29.14
CA ILE A 638 11.47 4.86 -28.66
C ILE A 638 10.99 3.42 -28.41
N GLU A 639 11.81 2.45 -28.81
CA GLU A 639 11.48 1.04 -28.63
C GLU A 639 11.81 0.58 -27.19
N PHE A 640 10.82 0.01 -26.50
CA PHE A 640 11.00 -0.55 -25.16
C PHE A 640 11.01 -2.07 -25.22
N HIS A 641 12.19 -2.66 -25.09
CA HIS A 641 12.40 -4.10 -25.07
C HIS A 641 12.46 -4.61 -23.63
N PHE A 642 11.81 -5.75 -23.35
CA PHE A 642 11.82 -6.35 -22.01
C PHE A 642 12.34 -7.78 -22.07
N ALA A 643 13.27 -8.13 -21.18
CA ALA A 643 13.86 -9.47 -21.16
C ALA A 643 14.52 -9.81 -19.82
N PRO A 644 14.47 -11.05 -19.33
CA PRO A 644 13.34 -11.98 -19.42
C PRO A 644 12.18 -11.53 -18.52
N ILE A 645 10.95 -11.86 -18.89
CA ILE A 645 9.78 -11.73 -18.01
C ILE A 645 9.47 -13.09 -17.39
N LEU A 646 9.65 -13.21 -16.06
CA LEU A 646 9.45 -14.47 -15.34
C LEU A 646 7.97 -14.74 -14.99
N SER A 647 7.17 -13.68 -14.82
CA SER A 647 5.78 -13.78 -14.36
C SER A 647 4.80 -13.42 -15.48
N PRO A 648 3.82 -14.31 -15.79
CA PRO A 648 2.76 -13.98 -16.73
C PRO A 648 1.91 -12.77 -16.33
N TRP A 649 1.84 -12.46 -15.02
CA TRP A 649 1.16 -11.27 -14.52
C TRP A 649 1.92 -9.99 -14.83
N ILE A 650 3.26 -10.04 -14.85
CA ILE A 650 4.09 -8.90 -15.29
C ILE A 650 3.87 -8.68 -16.78
N HIS A 651 3.90 -9.74 -17.59
CA HIS A 651 3.59 -9.67 -19.02
C HIS A 651 2.21 -9.06 -19.27
N ARG A 652 1.19 -9.51 -18.52
CA ARG A 652 -0.16 -8.94 -18.55
C ARG A 652 -0.18 -7.45 -18.24
N ALA A 653 0.51 -7.05 -17.17
CA ALA A 653 0.53 -5.68 -16.69
C ALA A 653 1.25 -4.75 -17.69
N LEU A 654 2.35 -5.21 -18.29
CA LEU A 654 3.09 -4.49 -19.32
C LEU A 654 2.25 -4.30 -20.59
N VAL A 655 1.56 -5.35 -21.06
CA VAL A 655 0.63 -5.23 -22.20
C VAL A 655 -0.52 -4.27 -21.88
N ALA A 656 -1.03 -4.29 -20.65
CA ALA A 656 -2.06 -3.33 -20.21
C ALA A 656 -1.55 -1.87 -20.21
N GLY A 657 -0.25 -1.64 -19.95
CA GLY A 657 0.43 -0.36 -20.14
C GLY A 657 0.81 -0.03 -21.59
N GLY A 658 0.42 -0.89 -22.55
CA GLY A 658 0.72 -0.75 -23.97
C GLY A 658 2.16 -1.06 -24.36
N PHE A 659 2.92 -1.75 -23.52
CA PHE A 659 4.25 -2.23 -23.86
C PHE A 659 4.17 -3.53 -24.65
N GLY A 660 5.17 -3.79 -25.51
CA GLY A 660 5.32 -5.07 -26.21
C GLY A 660 4.49 -5.23 -27.48
N VAL A 661 3.39 -4.50 -27.65
CA VAL A 661 2.56 -4.49 -28.86
C VAL A 661 3.13 -3.50 -29.86
N GLY A 662 3.54 -3.94 -31.05
CA GLY A 662 4.29 -3.17 -32.07
C GLY A 662 3.55 -1.99 -32.74
N HIS A 663 2.66 -1.32 -32.01
CA HIS A 663 1.84 -0.19 -32.47
C HIS A 663 2.44 1.15 -32.07
N SER A 664 2.22 2.20 -32.88
CA SER A 664 2.57 3.58 -32.56
C SER A 664 1.87 4.05 -31.27
N SER A 665 2.58 4.80 -30.42
CA SER A 665 2.13 5.29 -29.11
C SER A 665 0.83 6.11 -29.13
N ALA A 666 0.37 6.53 -30.32
CA ALA A 666 -0.87 7.27 -30.52
C ALA A 666 -2.17 6.50 -30.18
N ARG A 667 -2.17 5.16 -30.14
CA ARG A 667 -3.36 4.33 -29.84
C ARG A 667 -3.38 3.70 -28.44
N ILE A 668 -2.40 4.03 -27.59
CA ILE A 668 -2.21 3.40 -26.28
C ILE A 668 -2.90 4.26 -25.20
N PRO A 669 -3.60 3.67 -24.21
CA PRO A 669 -4.10 4.42 -23.06
C PRO A 669 -2.95 5.17 -22.37
N ARG A 670 -3.06 6.51 -22.34
CA ARG A 670 -2.04 7.41 -21.78
C ARG A 670 -1.82 7.22 -20.28
N GLU A 671 -2.84 6.73 -19.58
CA GLU A 671 -2.82 6.50 -18.14
C GLU A 671 -3.52 5.18 -17.81
N VAL A 672 -2.85 4.34 -17.01
CA VAL A 672 -3.36 3.08 -16.45
C VAL A 672 -4.02 3.33 -15.10
N ALA A 673 -3.50 4.29 -14.32
CA ALA A 673 -4.03 4.68 -13.01
C ALA A 673 -4.04 6.20 -12.83
N ALA A 674 -4.98 6.86 -13.52
CA ALA A 674 -5.22 8.29 -13.39
C ALA A 674 -5.59 8.65 -11.93
N VAL A 675 -4.76 9.45 -11.26
CA VAL A 675 -5.09 10.00 -9.92
C VAL A 675 -6.10 11.14 -10.04
N VAL A 676 -6.02 11.90 -11.15
CA VAL A 676 -6.99 12.94 -11.53
C VAL A 676 -7.54 12.57 -12.90
N PRO A 677 -8.85 12.32 -13.04
CA PRO A 677 -9.43 12.05 -14.34
C PRO A 677 -9.41 13.33 -15.16
N TYR A 678 -8.49 13.45 -16.11
CA TYR A 678 -8.52 14.52 -17.10
C TYR A 678 -9.70 14.27 -18.03
N ARG A 679 -10.78 15.05 -17.88
CA ARG A 679 -12.01 14.95 -18.68
C ARG A 679 -12.08 15.94 -19.84
N ASP A 680 -11.15 16.88 -19.92
CA ASP A 680 -11.11 17.87 -20.98
C ASP A 680 -10.43 17.32 -22.24
N GLY A 681 -11.21 17.30 -23.32
CA GLY A 681 -10.88 16.75 -24.63
C GLY A 681 -9.85 17.52 -25.45
N THR A 682 -8.76 18.01 -24.84
CA THR A 682 -7.54 18.32 -25.60
C THR A 682 -6.57 17.16 -25.50
N SER A 683 -6.94 16.05 -26.16
CA SER A 683 -5.90 15.21 -26.71
C SER A 683 -5.01 16.13 -27.56
N PHE A 684 -3.77 16.37 -27.14
CA PHE A 684 -2.71 16.70 -28.09
C PHE A 684 -2.77 15.60 -29.16
N GLU A 685 -3.50 15.85 -30.25
CA GLU A 685 -3.35 15.10 -31.49
C GLU A 685 -1.90 15.37 -31.89
N GLN A 686 -1.02 14.40 -31.60
CA GLN A 686 0.12 14.26 -32.48
C GLN A 686 -0.45 14.13 -33.89
N PRO A 687 0.14 14.83 -34.88
CA PRO A 687 -0.37 14.77 -36.24
C PRO A 687 -0.46 13.29 -36.60
N VAL A 688 -1.68 12.84 -36.89
CA VAL A 688 -1.89 11.53 -37.50
C VAL A 688 -1.05 11.59 -38.77
N VAL A 689 0.09 10.90 -38.76
CA VAL A 689 0.76 10.53 -40.00
C VAL A 689 -0.25 9.61 -40.65
N SER A 690 -1.10 10.18 -41.51
CA SER A 690 -1.85 9.39 -42.46
C SER A 690 -0.76 8.61 -43.20
N SER A 691 -0.68 7.31 -42.94
CA SER A 691 -0.17 6.40 -43.94
C SER A 691 -1.06 6.67 -45.15
N THR A 692 -0.56 7.47 -46.09
CA THR A 692 -1.04 7.40 -47.45
C THR A 692 -0.96 5.93 -47.77
N ASP A 693 -2.12 5.31 -47.97
CA ASP A 693 -2.21 3.97 -48.51
C ASP A 693 -1.27 3.95 -49.73
N ASP A 694 -0.13 3.30 -49.57
CA ASP A 694 0.68 2.87 -50.70
C ASP A 694 -0.19 1.84 -51.42
N LEU A 695 -0.95 2.34 -52.38
CA LEU A 695 -1.72 1.60 -53.40
C LEU A 695 -0.83 0.70 -54.28
N GLU A 696 0.43 0.46 -53.89
CA GLU A 696 1.36 -0.50 -54.48
C GLU A 696 1.90 -1.55 -53.48
N SER A 697 1.24 -1.75 -52.33
CA SER A 697 1.35 -3.05 -51.63
C SER A 697 0.22 -3.95 -52.11
N GLY A 698 0.49 -4.71 -53.16
CA GLY A 698 -0.47 -5.64 -53.76
C GLY A 698 -1.09 -6.55 -52.70
N ASP A 699 -2.40 -6.74 -52.82
CA ASP A 699 -3.24 -7.65 -52.04
C ASP A 699 -2.49 -8.91 -51.57
N LEU A 700 -1.98 -8.89 -50.34
CA LEU A 700 -1.77 -10.12 -49.59
C LEU A 700 -3.15 -10.59 -49.15
N LYS A 701 -3.85 -11.24 -50.10
CA LYS A 701 -4.98 -12.11 -49.80
C LYS A 701 -4.59 -12.97 -48.61
N LYS A 702 -5.31 -12.80 -47.50
CA LYS A 702 -5.50 -13.84 -46.49
C LYS A 702 -5.91 -15.10 -47.25
N ASN A 703 -4.97 -16.00 -47.49
CA ASN A 703 -5.33 -17.37 -47.86
C ASN A 703 -6.09 -17.94 -46.66
N PRO A 704 -7.35 -18.37 -46.82
CA PRO A 704 -7.93 -19.26 -45.84
C PRO A 704 -7.02 -20.49 -45.80
N ALA A 705 -6.62 -20.90 -44.60
CA ALA A 705 -5.79 -22.08 -44.41
C ALA A 705 -6.34 -23.23 -45.25
N SER A 706 -5.59 -23.60 -46.28
CA SER A 706 -5.76 -24.87 -46.96
C SER A 706 -5.30 -25.93 -45.96
N GLU A 707 -6.21 -26.83 -45.62
CA GLU A 707 -5.91 -28.07 -44.91
C GLU A 707 -5.01 -28.95 -45.78
N THR A 708 -3.73 -28.61 -45.88
CA THR A 708 -2.63 -29.48 -46.30
C THR A 708 -1.38 -28.61 -46.32
N ASP A 709 -0.63 -28.57 -45.22
CA ASP A 709 0.81 -28.39 -45.30
C ASP A 709 1.49 -28.90 -44.02
N ALA A 710 2.67 -29.47 -44.24
CA ALA A 710 3.39 -30.35 -43.34
C ALA A 710 3.68 -29.76 -41.96
N TYR A 711 3.69 -30.65 -40.96
CA TYR A 711 4.20 -30.39 -39.62
C TYR A 711 5.63 -29.81 -39.68
N SER A 712 5.77 -28.50 -39.57
CA SER A 712 6.98 -27.91 -39.00
C SER A 712 6.93 -28.19 -37.50
N GLU A 713 7.84 -29.02 -36.98
CA GLU A 713 7.99 -29.29 -35.55
C GLU A 713 8.43 -28.05 -34.72
N LEU A 714 8.68 -26.92 -35.38
CA LEU A 714 9.22 -25.70 -34.76
C LEU A 714 8.17 -24.58 -34.80
N GLU A 715 7.68 -24.20 -33.62
CA GLU A 715 6.89 -23.01 -33.36
C GLU A 715 7.76 -21.92 -32.69
N PRO A 716 7.50 -20.63 -32.94
CA PRO A 716 8.21 -19.54 -32.27
C PRO A 716 7.92 -19.55 -30.76
N LEU A 717 8.98 -19.49 -29.96
CA LEU A 717 8.90 -19.59 -28.49
C LEU A 717 8.23 -18.36 -27.82
N VAL A 718 8.20 -17.21 -28.51
CA VAL A 718 7.45 -16.00 -28.10
C VAL A 718 6.35 -15.70 -29.12
N PRO A 719 5.15 -15.30 -28.68
CA PRO A 719 4.09 -14.87 -29.58
C PRO A 719 4.53 -13.73 -30.52
N THR A 720 4.26 -13.88 -31.82
CA THR A 720 4.66 -12.92 -32.86
C THR A 720 3.91 -11.58 -32.77
N ASN A 721 2.80 -11.53 -32.05
CA ASN A 721 2.02 -10.32 -31.79
C ASN A 721 2.63 -9.41 -30.71
N THR A 722 3.72 -9.83 -30.05
CA THR A 722 4.44 -9.02 -29.07
C THR A 722 5.96 -8.96 -29.35
N PRO A 723 6.40 -8.22 -30.39
CA PRO A 723 7.78 -8.26 -30.88
C PRO A 723 8.85 -7.72 -29.91
N PHE A 724 8.47 -6.93 -28.90
CA PHE A 724 9.43 -6.35 -27.94
C PHE A 724 9.58 -7.14 -26.63
N PHE A 725 8.93 -8.30 -26.51
CA PHE A 725 9.18 -9.23 -25.41
C PHE A 725 10.18 -10.31 -25.84
N HIS A 726 11.26 -10.46 -25.06
CA HIS A 726 12.35 -11.37 -25.36
C HIS A 726 12.55 -12.36 -24.21
N ILE A 727 13.00 -13.57 -24.55
CA ILE A 727 13.28 -14.63 -23.57
C ILE A 727 14.57 -14.37 -22.83
N ASP A 728 15.54 -13.71 -23.46
CA ASP A 728 16.86 -13.48 -22.89
C ASP A 728 17.39 -12.10 -23.29
N LEU A 729 18.28 -11.57 -22.45
CA LEU A 729 18.84 -10.24 -22.63
C LEU A 729 19.63 -10.10 -23.93
N SER A 730 20.37 -11.14 -24.34
CA SER A 730 21.17 -11.08 -25.56
C SER A 730 20.30 -10.96 -26.82
N SER A 731 19.19 -11.68 -26.89
CA SER A 731 18.23 -11.52 -28.01
C SER A 731 17.57 -10.14 -28.01
N ALA A 732 17.23 -9.61 -26.82
CA ALA A 732 16.65 -8.27 -26.69
C ALA A 732 17.59 -7.18 -27.19
N VAL A 733 18.86 -7.26 -26.82
CA VAL A 733 19.89 -6.31 -27.25
C VAL A 733 20.15 -6.44 -28.75
N LYS A 734 20.24 -7.65 -29.29
CA LYS A 734 20.39 -7.86 -30.75
C LYS A 734 19.21 -7.30 -31.53
N ALA A 735 17.98 -7.49 -31.04
CA ALA A 735 16.79 -6.91 -31.64
C ALA A 735 16.86 -5.37 -31.65
N ALA A 736 17.20 -4.76 -30.50
CA ALA A 736 17.39 -3.32 -30.36
C ALA A 736 18.53 -2.77 -31.24
N GLU A 737 19.61 -3.54 -31.44
CA GLU A 737 20.71 -3.18 -32.35
C GLU A 737 20.28 -3.24 -33.82
N SER A 738 19.47 -4.24 -34.19
CA SER A 738 19.01 -4.43 -35.57
C SER A 738 18.05 -3.33 -36.05
N GLY A 739 17.26 -2.73 -35.15
CA GLY A 739 16.33 -1.63 -35.47
C GLY A 739 17.02 -0.32 -35.88
N GLN A 740 18.30 -0.14 -35.53
CA GLN A 740 19.05 1.09 -35.81
C GLN A 740 19.25 1.38 -37.31
N GLY A 741 19.24 0.35 -38.17
CA GLY A 741 19.49 0.49 -39.61
C GLY A 741 18.34 1.10 -40.43
N THR A 742 17.15 1.24 -39.84
CA THR A 742 15.91 1.59 -40.56
C THR A 742 15.62 3.09 -40.64
N ILE A 743 16.44 3.94 -40.01
CA ILE A 743 16.23 5.40 -39.96
C ILE A 743 16.86 6.08 -41.20
N HIS A 744 16.20 6.00 -42.36
CA HIS A 744 16.52 6.83 -43.54
C HIS A 744 15.99 8.27 -43.35
N PRO A 745 16.60 9.32 -43.94
CA PRO A 745 16.29 10.73 -43.72
C PRO A 745 15.01 11.20 -44.44
N ARG A 746 13.92 10.44 -44.37
CA ARG A 746 12.59 10.87 -44.85
C ARG A 746 11.86 11.75 -43.84
N ALA A 747 12.21 11.68 -42.55
CA ALA A 747 11.61 12.52 -41.50
C ALA A 747 11.94 14.02 -41.64
N LEU A 748 12.97 14.40 -42.41
CA LEU A 748 13.38 15.80 -42.62
C LEU A 748 12.62 16.52 -43.75
N GLN A 749 11.88 15.81 -44.62
CA GLN A 749 11.15 16.43 -45.75
C GLN A 749 9.69 16.79 -45.43
N LEU A 750 9.09 16.25 -44.37
CA LEU A 750 7.68 16.47 -44.01
C LEU A 750 7.37 17.87 -43.46
N THR A 751 8.39 18.62 -43.05
CA THR A 751 8.23 19.96 -42.44
C THR A 751 7.74 21.04 -43.41
N ARG A 752 7.87 20.86 -44.73
CA ARG A 752 7.35 21.83 -45.73
C ARG A 752 5.87 21.61 -46.10
N ALA A 753 5.34 20.40 -45.94
CA ALA A 753 3.93 20.09 -46.24
C ALA A 753 3.00 20.58 -45.10
N ASP A 754 3.42 20.43 -43.85
CA ASP A 754 2.65 20.84 -42.66
C ASP A 754 2.46 22.35 -42.55
N ALA A 755 3.38 23.16 -43.09
CA ALA A 755 3.23 24.61 -43.14
C ALA A 755 2.04 25.06 -44.03
N ARG A 756 1.68 24.26 -45.06
CA ARG A 756 0.52 24.54 -45.90
C ARG A 756 -0.78 24.15 -45.21
N ILE A 757 -0.83 23.01 -44.52
CA ILE A 757 -2.03 22.51 -43.84
C ILE A 757 -2.42 23.44 -42.67
N ARG A 758 -1.44 23.98 -41.93
CA ARG A 758 -1.69 25.01 -40.89
C ARG A 758 -2.30 26.31 -41.41
N LYS A 759 -2.05 26.65 -42.69
CA LYS A 759 -2.66 27.83 -43.32
C LYS A 759 -4.15 27.59 -43.66
N TRP A 760 -4.52 26.38 -44.06
CA TRP A 760 -5.90 26.02 -44.40
C TRP A 760 -6.79 25.85 -43.16
N SER A 761 -6.26 25.30 -42.06
CA SER A 761 -6.98 25.20 -40.78
C SER A 761 -7.37 26.58 -40.23
N LYS A 762 -6.42 27.53 -40.23
CA LYS A 762 -6.67 28.91 -39.79
C LYS A 762 -7.64 29.66 -40.71
N ILE A 763 -7.68 29.34 -42.01
CA ILE A 763 -8.66 29.91 -42.94
C ILE A 763 -10.06 29.32 -42.67
N LYS A 764 -10.16 28.05 -42.29
CA LYS A 764 -11.44 27.38 -41.96
C LYS A 764 -12.04 27.92 -40.66
N GLU A 765 -11.25 28.09 -39.61
CA GLU A 765 -11.66 28.78 -38.36
C GLU A 765 -12.14 30.20 -38.63
N LYS A 766 -11.36 30.97 -39.40
CA LYS A 766 -11.69 32.37 -39.72
C LYS A 766 -12.92 32.50 -40.62
N LYS A 767 -13.25 31.48 -41.41
CA LYS A 767 -14.46 31.43 -42.23
C LYS A 767 -15.68 30.97 -41.43
N GLY A 768 -15.52 29.98 -40.53
CA GLY A 768 -16.56 29.54 -39.60
C GLY A 768 -17.03 30.65 -38.68
N ALA A 769 -16.12 31.39 -38.04
CA ALA A 769 -16.46 32.54 -37.20
C ALA A 769 -17.22 33.65 -37.96
N ASN A 770 -16.87 33.85 -39.24
CA ASN A 770 -17.47 34.89 -40.08
C ASN A 770 -18.86 34.47 -40.63
N ASP A 771 -19.11 33.17 -40.80
CA ASP A 771 -20.41 32.63 -41.20
C ASP A 771 -21.40 32.65 -40.01
N THR A 772 -20.94 32.34 -38.78
CA THR A 772 -21.74 32.47 -37.54
C THR A 772 -22.13 33.92 -37.24
N HIS A 773 -21.21 34.88 -37.45
CA HIS A 773 -21.51 36.30 -37.29
C HIS A 773 -22.56 36.79 -38.30
N LYS A 774 -22.54 36.29 -39.55
CA LYS A 774 -23.53 36.66 -40.58
C LYS A 774 -24.92 36.07 -40.30
N SER A 775 -25.01 34.84 -39.78
CA SER A 775 -26.31 34.24 -39.44
C SER A 775 -27.00 34.97 -38.30
N LEU A 776 -26.25 35.40 -37.28
CA LEU A 776 -26.75 36.25 -36.19
C LEU A 776 -27.27 37.59 -36.71
N LEU A 777 -26.48 38.27 -37.55
CA LEU A 777 -26.86 39.56 -38.13
C LEU A 777 -28.15 39.47 -38.98
N PHE A 778 -28.36 38.37 -39.71
CA PHE A 778 -29.59 38.13 -40.47
C PHE A 778 -30.81 37.86 -39.58
N GLY A 779 -30.62 37.18 -38.44
CA GLY A 779 -31.66 36.97 -37.44
C GLY A 779 -32.12 38.29 -36.81
N THR A 780 -31.17 39.12 -36.37
CA THR A 780 -31.44 40.43 -35.74
C THR A 780 -32.13 41.39 -36.71
N ALA A 781 -31.66 41.48 -37.96
CA ALA A 781 -32.28 42.34 -38.96
C ALA A 781 -33.73 41.97 -39.27
N ARG A 782 -34.06 40.67 -39.28
CA ARG A 782 -35.44 40.19 -39.48
C ARG A 782 -36.34 40.63 -38.32
N ARG A 783 -35.85 40.54 -37.08
CA ARG A 783 -36.57 40.93 -35.86
C ARG A 783 -36.89 42.43 -35.86
N ASP A 784 -35.88 43.26 -36.11
CA ASP A 784 -36.01 44.73 -36.09
C ASP A 784 -36.93 45.26 -37.20
N ILE A 785 -36.86 44.67 -38.39
CA ILE A 785 -37.75 45.04 -39.51
C ILE A 785 -39.21 44.72 -39.16
N ILE A 786 -39.48 43.57 -38.54
CA ILE A 786 -40.85 43.18 -38.14
C ILE A 786 -41.37 44.07 -37.01
N VAL A 787 -40.54 44.37 -36.01
CA VAL A 787 -40.90 45.23 -34.87
C VAL A 787 -41.16 46.66 -35.33
N ALA A 788 -40.28 47.24 -36.15
CA ALA A 788 -40.43 48.60 -36.66
C ALA A 788 -41.65 48.75 -37.59
N ALA A 789 -41.92 47.73 -38.41
CA ALA A 789 -43.11 47.69 -39.26
C ALA A 789 -44.42 47.64 -38.45
N ARG A 790 -44.42 46.94 -37.31
CA ARG A 790 -45.57 46.84 -36.40
C ARG A 790 -45.75 48.09 -35.54
N ALA A 791 -44.66 48.69 -35.05
CA ALA A 791 -44.69 49.89 -34.21
C ALA A 791 -45.11 51.16 -34.98
N GLY A 792 -44.66 51.32 -36.22
CA GLY A 792 -45.00 52.48 -37.06
C GLY A 792 -46.31 52.36 -37.86
N GLY A 793 -47.13 51.33 -37.60
CA GLY A 793 -48.50 51.19 -38.14
C GLY A 793 -48.62 50.83 -39.63
N SER A 794 -47.51 50.81 -40.38
CA SER A 794 -47.47 50.40 -41.80
C SER A 794 -46.18 49.62 -42.11
N PRO A 795 -46.26 48.48 -42.83
CA PRO A 795 -45.11 47.68 -43.26
C PRO A 795 -44.47 48.16 -44.57
N ASP A 796 -44.82 49.36 -45.05
CA ASP A 796 -44.16 50.03 -46.18
C ASP A 796 -43.07 51.00 -45.67
N PRO A 797 -41.79 50.82 -46.06
CA PRO A 797 -40.70 51.71 -45.65
C PRO A 797 -40.96 53.19 -46.01
N ASP A 798 -41.58 53.48 -47.15
CA ASP A 798 -41.85 54.85 -47.59
C ASP A 798 -42.91 55.58 -46.75
N LYS A 799 -43.70 54.83 -45.96
CA LYS A 799 -44.76 55.37 -45.08
C LYS A 799 -44.41 55.29 -43.60
N ASN A 800 -43.28 54.66 -43.26
CA ASN A 800 -42.83 54.44 -41.88
C ASN A 800 -41.34 54.81 -41.78
N ALA A 801 -41.06 56.03 -41.32
CA ALA A 801 -39.72 56.59 -41.27
C ALA A 801 -38.74 55.78 -40.40
N GLN A 802 -39.23 55.13 -39.32
CA GLN A 802 -38.41 54.26 -38.48
C GLN A 802 -38.03 52.96 -39.21
N LEU A 803 -38.98 52.36 -39.92
CA LEU A 803 -38.74 51.18 -40.75
C LEU A 803 -37.76 51.51 -41.90
N ALA A 804 -37.88 52.68 -42.54
CA ALA A 804 -36.93 53.12 -43.56
C ALA A 804 -35.49 53.29 -43.02
N ALA A 805 -35.34 53.83 -41.81
CA ALA A 805 -34.03 53.99 -41.17
C ALA A 805 -33.39 52.64 -40.84
N ILE A 806 -34.16 51.68 -40.33
CA ILE A 806 -33.70 50.33 -40.00
C ILE A 806 -33.35 49.53 -41.25
N VAL A 807 -34.21 49.57 -42.28
CA VAL A 807 -33.94 48.93 -43.57
C VAL A 807 -32.68 49.52 -44.22
N ARG A 808 -32.44 50.82 -44.08
CA ARG A 808 -31.22 51.47 -44.56
C ARG A 808 -29.98 51.05 -43.78
N LYS A 809 -30.05 51.02 -42.43
CA LYS A 809 -28.97 50.53 -41.55
C LYS A 809 -28.48 49.14 -41.96
N TYR A 810 -29.41 48.21 -42.13
CA TYR A 810 -29.07 46.82 -42.47
C TYR A 810 -28.62 46.62 -43.93
N LYS A 811 -29.04 47.50 -44.83
CA LYS A 811 -28.55 47.55 -46.21
C LYS A 811 -27.12 48.09 -46.29
N GLU A 812 -26.76 49.05 -45.43
CA GLU A 812 -25.40 49.57 -45.28
C GLU A 812 -24.46 48.54 -44.62
N GLN A 813 -24.97 47.67 -43.74
CA GLN A 813 -24.24 46.54 -43.14
C GLN A 813 -24.11 45.30 -44.06
N GLY A 814 -24.54 45.41 -45.33
CA GLY A 814 -24.28 44.39 -46.35
C GLY A 814 -25.28 43.21 -46.38
N ILE A 815 -26.47 43.36 -45.79
CA ILE A 815 -27.51 42.33 -45.88
C ILE A 815 -28.13 42.30 -47.30
N PRO A 816 -28.25 41.11 -47.93
CA PRO A 816 -28.89 40.98 -49.24
C PRO A 816 -30.33 41.46 -49.26
N LYS A 817 -30.75 42.14 -50.34
CA LYS A 817 -32.10 42.70 -50.50
C LYS A 817 -33.21 41.64 -50.32
N ASP A 818 -32.99 40.41 -50.79
CA ASP A 818 -33.97 39.32 -50.71
C ASP A 818 -34.35 38.97 -49.25
N ASN A 819 -33.41 39.05 -48.31
CA ASN A 819 -33.68 38.76 -46.90
C ASN A 819 -34.50 39.87 -46.25
N ILE A 820 -34.26 41.13 -46.63
CA ILE A 820 -35.03 42.29 -46.20
C ILE A 820 -36.46 42.21 -46.75
N GLU A 821 -36.62 41.83 -48.02
CA GLU A 821 -37.93 41.68 -48.65
C GLU A 821 -38.75 40.53 -48.03
N ARG A 822 -38.12 39.41 -47.68
CA ARG A 822 -38.78 38.32 -46.93
C ARG A 822 -39.23 38.75 -45.53
N ALA A 823 -38.42 39.54 -44.83
CA ALA A 823 -38.78 40.08 -43.53
C ALA A 823 -39.97 41.05 -43.62
N LEU A 824 -40.00 41.91 -44.64
CA LEU A 824 -41.12 42.82 -44.92
C LEU A 824 -42.39 42.07 -45.35
N ALA A 825 -42.26 40.99 -46.12
CA ALA A 825 -43.39 40.14 -46.50
C ALA A 825 -44.03 39.48 -45.28
N LYS A 826 -43.22 38.94 -44.36
CA LYS A 826 -43.72 38.34 -43.10
C LYS A 826 -44.37 39.39 -42.19
N ALA A 827 -43.90 40.64 -42.21
CA ALA A 827 -44.53 41.75 -41.49
C ALA A 827 -45.92 42.13 -42.06
N ARG A 828 -46.22 41.81 -43.33
CA ARG A 828 -47.53 42.07 -43.97
C ARG A 828 -48.60 41.03 -43.65
N GLU A 829 -48.22 39.86 -43.13
CA GLU A 829 -49.09 38.66 -43.06
C GLU A 829 -49.97 38.49 -41.80
N GLY A 830 -50.08 39.45 -40.86
CA GLY A 830 -51.02 39.23 -39.74
C GLY A 830 -51.33 40.38 -38.80
N LYS A 831 -52.56 40.92 -38.91
CA LYS A 831 -53.36 41.48 -37.81
C LYS A 831 -54.25 40.36 -37.26
N GLU A 832 -53.92 39.74 -36.13
CA GLU A 832 -54.94 39.14 -35.25
C GLU A 832 -54.63 39.36 -33.76
N LYS A 833 -55.69 39.86 -33.10
CA LYS A 833 -56.07 40.00 -31.68
C LYS A 833 -55.03 39.78 -30.58
N GLY A 834 -54.89 40.83 -29.76
CA GLY A 834 -54.09 40.83 -28.53
C GLY A 834 -54.55 39.82 -27.48
N GLY A 835 -53.56 39.12 -26.93
CA GLY A 835 -53.58 38.41 -25.66
C GLY A 835 -52.19 38.56 -25.03
N GLY A 836 -52.13 38.92 -23.75
CA GLY A 836 -50.88 39.16 -23.03
C GLY A 836 -49.95 37.94 -23.09
N GLY A 837 -48.64 38.21 -23.24
CA GLY A 837 -47.62 37.16 -23.22
C GLY A 837 -47.66 36.40 -21.90
N VAL A 838 -47.80 35.07 -21.98
CA VAL A 838 -47.85 34.19 -20.80
C VAL A 838 -46.43 33.72 -20.51
N VAL A 839 -45.88 34.02 -19.33
CA VAL A 839 -44.52 33.60 -18.94
C VAL A 839 -44.61 32.23 -18.25
N TYR A 840 -43.73 31.29 -18.60
CA TYR A 840 -43.64 29.98 -17.95
C TYR A 840 -42.19 29.63 -17.58
N GLU A 841 -42.00 28.73 -16.62
CA GLU A 841 -40.71 28.46 -15.96
C GLU A 841 -40.48 26.94 -15.96
N ALA A 842 -39.26 26.46 -16.18
CA ALA A 842 -38.94 25.03 -16.27
C ALA A 842 -37.56 24.74 -15.67
N LEU A 843 -37.31 23.48 -15.32
CA LEU A 843 -36.06 22.99 -14.71
C LEU A 843 -35.43 21.97 -15.68
N ALA A 844 -34.29 22.33 -16.28
CA ALA A 844 -33.53 21.52 -17.20
C ALA A 844 -32.53 20.58 -16.48
N PHE A 845 -31.88 19.70 -17.24
CA PHE A 845 -30.93 18.71 -16.74
C PHE A 845 -29.88 19.36 -15.82
N GLY A 846 -29.61 18.74 -14.67
CA GLY A 846 -28.56 19.21 -13.75
C GLY A 846 -28.93 20.37 -12.83
N SER A 847 -30.21 20.71 -12.66
CA SER A 847 -30.69 21.81 -11.78
C SER A 847 -30.57 23.22 -12.38
N VAL A 848 -30.53 23.34 -13.71
CA VAL A 848 -30.52 24.62 -14.43
C VAL A 848 -31.94 25.10 -14.67
N GLY A 849 -32.28 26.32 -14.26
CA GLY A 849 -33.60 26.92 -14.51
C GLY A 849 -33.68 27.55 -15.91
N VAL A 850 -34.79 27.37 -16.60
CA VAL A 850 -35.06 27.92 -17.94
C VAL A 850 -36.47 28.52 -18.00
N ILE A 851 -36.64 29.76 -18.43
CA ILE A 851 -37.97 30.42 -18.57
C ILE A 851 -38.36 30.47 -20.06
N THR A 852 -39.50 29.86 -20.42
CA THR A 852 -40.04 29.78 -21.80
C THR A 852 -41.58 29.85 -21.80
N THR A 853 -42.21 29.91 -22.97
CA THR A 853 -43.64 30.17 -23.09
C THR A 853 -44.58 28.94 -23.01
N HIS A 854 -44.34 27.86 -22.24
CA HIS A 854 -45.37 26.85 -21.83
C HIS A 854 -44.81 25.82 -20.78
N LEU A 855 -45.52 25.61 -19.63
CA LEU A 855 -45.36 24.59 -18.53
C LEU A 855 -44.68 25.00 -17.18
N ALA A 856 -44.95 24.25 -16.08
CA ALA A 856 -45.16 24.60 -14.63
C ALA A 856 -44.01 25.20 -13.72
N PRO A 857 -44.30 25.93 -12.61
CA PRO A 857 -43.45 27.02 -12.06
C PRO A 857 -42.19 26.65 -11.24
N VAL A 858 -41.13 27.48 -11.35
CA VAL A 858 -39.81 27.46 -10.67
C VAL A 858 -39.42 28.88 -10.18
N LYS A 859 -40.35 29.59 -9.54
CA LYS A 859 -40.28 31.02 -9.19
C LYS A 859 -39.13 31.46 -8.25
N PHE A 860 -38.40 30.53 -7.64
CA PHE A 860 -37.41 30.85 -6.60
C PHE A 860 -35.99 31.08 -7.13
N MET A 861 -35.72 30.79 -8.41
CA MET A 861 -34.36 30.88 -8.97
C MET A 861 -34.07 32.17 -9.76
N PHE A 862 -35.09 32.96 -10.11
CA PHE A 862 -34.94 34.19 -10.88
C PHE A 862 -35.63 35.38 -10.20
N GLU A 863 -35.00 36.54 -10.24
CA GLU A 863 -35.56 37.83 -9.85
C GLU A 863 -35.80 38.72 -11.07
N ARG A 864 -36.85 39.55 -11.03
CA ARG A 864 -37.15 40.50 -12.10
C ARG A 864 -36.46 41.82 -11.80
N LYS A 865 -35.75 42.40 -12.78
CA LYS A 865 -35.07 43.70 -12.66
C LYS A 865 -35.37 44.61 -13.85
N GLY A 866 -35.31 45.92 -13.61
CA GLY A 866 -35.30 46.94 -14.66
C GLY A 866 -33.91 47.07 -15.26
N PHE A 867 -33.84 47.21 -16.57
CA PHE A 867 -32.59 47.32 -17.32
C PHE A 867 -32.64 48.51 -18.27
N VAL A 868 -31.66 49.42 -18.17
CA VAL A 868 -31.53 50.61 -19.03
C VAL A 868 -30.13 50.64 -19.61
N GLN A 869 -30.01 50.72 -20.94
CA GLN A 869 -28.74 50.76 -21.63
C GLN A 869 -28.62 52.02 -22.48
N VAL A 870 -27.53 52.77 -22.33
CA VAL A 870 -27.27 54.01 -23.07
C VAL A 870 -25.89 53.99 -23.71
N SER A 871 -25.80 54.50 -24.93
CA SER A 871 -24.55 54.68 -25.68
C SER A 871 -24.06 56.12 -25.57
N LEU A 872 -22.76 56.29 -25.34
CA LEU A 872 -22.05 57.57 -25.27
C LEU A 872 -20.81 57.55 -26.17
N ASP A 873 -20.56 58.61 -26.93
CA ASP A 873 -19.39 58.75 -27.80
C ASP A 873 -18.09 58.94 -26.99
N LYS A 874 -17.06 58.12 -27.23
CA LYS A 874 -15.76 58.18 -26.53
C LYS A 874 -14.99 59.46 -26.80
N ASN A 875 -15.23 60.11 -27.94
CA ASN A 875 -14.46 61.29 -28.36
C ASN A 875 -14.95 62.60 -27.73
N LEU A 876 -15.85 62.53 -26.76
CA LEU A 876 -16.32 63.71 -26.03
C LEU A 876 -15.17 64.36 -25.25
N ALA A 877 -15.02 65.69 -25.39
CA ALA A 877 -13.94 66.43 -24.71
C ALA A 877 -13.95 66.30 -23.17
N ASN A 878 -15.10 65.97 -22.58
CA ASN A 878 -15.30 65.71 -21.14
C ASN A 878 -15.91 64.32 -20.90
N PHE A 879 -15.49 63.30 -21.67
CA PHE A 879 -16.07 61.95 -21.63
C PHE A 879 -16.13 61.36 -20.23
N ASP A 880 -15.01 61.33 -19.50
CA ASP A 880 -14.95 60.72 -18.15
C ASP A 880 -15.92 61.41 -17.18
N LYS A 881 -16.02 62.74 -17.25
CA LYS A 881 -16.94 63.53 -16.42
C LYS A 881 -18.41 63.29 -16.77
N ALA A 882 -18.71 63.08 -18.05
CA ALA A 882 -20.05 62.76 -18.52
C ALA A 882 -20.49 61.34 -18.11
N VAL A 883 -19.56 60.38 -18.09
CA VAL A 883 -19.81 59.03 -17.57
C VAL A 883 -20.06 59.08 -16.07
N GLU A 884 -19.27 59.83 -15.30
CA GLU A 884 -19.49 60.02 -13.86
C GLU A 884 -20.86 60.65 -13.57
N GLU A 885 -21.23 61.73 -14.29
CA GLU A 885 -22.52 62.40 -14.11
C GLU A 885 -23.72 61.49 -14.41
N LEU A 886 -23.60 60.61 -15.41
CA LEU A 886 -24.63 59.60 -15.74
C LEU A 886 -24.77 58.54 -14.65
N ILE A 887 -23.64 58.06 -14.11
CA ILE A 887 -23.64 57.07 -13.03
C ILE A 887 -24.24 57.67 -11.76
N GLU A 888 -23.87 58.89 -11.40
CA GLU A 888 -24.45 59.60 -10.25
C GLU A 888 -25.95 59.84 -10.42
N ALA A 889 -26.40 60.25 -11.62
CA ALA A 889 -27.81 60.46 -11.92
C ALA A 889 -28.62 59.14 -11.85
N ALA A 890 -28.06 58.04 -12.35
CA ALA A 890 -28.70 56.73 -12.31
C ALA A 890 -28.79 56.19 -10.87
N LEU A 891 -27.69 56.26 -10.10
CA LEU A 891 -27.66 55.84 -8.70
C LEU A 891 -28.59 56.70 -7.82
N GLY A 892 -28.66 58.01 -8.07
CA GLY A 892 -29.60 58.91 -7.41
C GLY A 892 -31.08 58.64 -7.72
N ALA A 893 -31.36 57.87 -8.78
CA ALA A 893 -32.69 57.45 -9.21
C ALA A 893 -33.02 55.98 -8.85
N ASP A 894 -32.30 55.42 -7.88
CA ASP A 894 -32.42 54.03 -7.38
C ASP A 894 -31.94 52.95 -8.37
N ALA A 895 -30.88 53.21 -9.16
CA ALA A 895 -30.14 52.15 -9.83
C ALA A 895 -29.33 51.32 -8.82
N GLU A 896 -29.35 50.00 -8.96
CA GLU A 896 -28.68 49.05 -8.06
C GLU A 896 -27.23 48.77 -8.49
N ASP A 897 -26.97 48.71 -9.80
CA ASP A 897 -25.67 48.33 -10.36
C ASP A 897 -25.46 48.93 -11.76
N PHE A 898 -24.19 49.07 -12.19
CA PHE A 898 -23.85 49.54 -13.53
C PHE A 898 -22.64 48.81 -14.12
N ASP A 899 -22.63 48.65 -15.45
CA ASP A 899 -21.52 48.06 -16.19
C ASP A 899 -21.20 48.90 -17.45
N GLN A 900 -19.91 48.98 -17.79
CA GLN A 900 -19.40 49.75 -18.91
C GLN A 900 -18.74 48.82 -19.93
N GLN A 901 -19.35 48.70 -21.11
CA GLN A 901 -18.86 47.84 -22.18
C GLN A 901 -18.68 48.64 -23.48
N PRO A 902 -17.82 48.21 -24.42
CA PRO A 902 -17.79 48.80 -25.76
C PRO A 902 -19.15 48.62 -26.42
N ASP A 903 -19.65 49.65 -27.13
CA ASP A 903 -20.88 49.50 -27.90
C ASP A 903 -20.65 48.54 -29.07
N GLU A 904 -21.36 47.41 -29.07
CA GLU A 904 -21.20 46.34 -30.05
C GLU A 904 -21.49 46.81 -31.49
N GLU A 905 -22.38 47.81 -31.65
CA GLU A 905 -22.75 48.33 -32.96
C GLU A 905 -21.79 49.41 -33.47
N ASN A 906 -21.14 50.14 -32.57
CA ASN A 906 -20.21 51.20 -32.94
C ASN A 906 -19.04 51.29 -31.93
N PRO A 907 -17.86 50.72 -32.23
CA PRO A 907 -16.77 50.58 -31.27
C PRO A 907 -16.15 51.92 -30.81
N GLU A 908 -16.46 53.03 -31.50
CA GLU A 908 -16.10 54.39 -31.08
C GLU A 908 -17.00 54.93 -29.95
N ASN A 909 -18.07 54.23 -29.60
CA ASN A 909 -18.93 54.53 -28.46
C ASN A 909 -18.69 53.55 -27.30
N VAL A 910 -19.09 53.97 -26.10
CA VAL A 910 -19.24 53.15 -24.90
C VAL A 910 -20.71 52.96 -24.60
N SER A 911 -21.11 51.73 -24.31
CA SER A 911 -22.42 51.40 -23.78
C SER A 911 -22.37 51.27 -22.25
N LEU A 912 -23.17 52.06 -21.56
CA LEU A 912 -23.39 51.99 -20.11
C LEU A 912 -24.71 51.27 -19.85
N LYS A 913 -24.64 50.19 -19.07
CA LYS A 913 -25.77 49.35 -18.67
C LYS A 913 -26.10 49.63 -17.21
N PHE A 914 -27.34 49.96 -16.89
CA PHE A 914 -27.83 50.20 -15.54
C PHE A 914 -28.90 49.16 -15.18
N THR A 915 -28.76 48.55 -14.02
CA THR A 915 -29.73 47.58 -13.47
C THR A 915 -30.43 48.18 -12.25
N SER A 916 -31.75 48.00 -12.12
CA SER A 916 -32.54 48.53 -10.99
C SER A 916 -33.71 47.63 -10.60
N ALA A 917 -34.39 47.94 -9.51
CA ALA A 917 -35.65 47.28 -9.16
C ALA A 917 -36.74 47.55 -10.22
N PRO A 918 -37.68 46.61 -10.48
CA PRO A 918 -38.71 46.74 -11.51
C PRO A 918 -39.53 48.04 -11.49
N GLU A 919 -39.79 48.55 -10.29
CA GLU A 919 -40.60 49.74 -10.06
C GLU A 919 -39.83 51.05 -10.30
N ALA A 920 -38.49 50.99 -10.26
CA ALA A 920 -37.60 52.13 -10.46
C ALA A 920 -37.18 52.32 -11.93
N LEU A 921 -37.50 51.37 -12.83
CA LEU A 921 -37.09 51.41 -14.24
C LEU A 921 -37.42 52.75 -14.93
N SER A 922 -38.65 53.24 -14.76
CA SER A 922 -39.07 54.50 -15.38
C SER A 922 -38.30 55.71 -14.83
N LYS A 923 -38.04 55.74 -13.52
CA LYS A 923 -37.29 56.81 -12.86
C LYS A 923 -35.82 56.84 -13.29
N VAL A 924 -35.17 55.67 -13.34
CA VAL A 924 -33.77 55.54 -13.79
C VAL A 924 -33.65 55.94 -15.26
N CYS A 925 -34.57 55.48 -16.12
CA CYS A 925 -34.57 55.87 -17.53
C CYS A 925 -34.76 57.38 -17.71
N GLU A 926 -35.66 58.00 -16.95
CA GLU A 926 -35.89 59.45 -17.02
C GLU A 926 -34.70 60.25 -16.49
N ALA A 927 -34.10 59.84 -15.37
CA ALA A 927 -32.94 60.51 -14.78
C ALA A 927 -31.72 60.48 -15.71
N VAL A 928 -31.45 59.33 -16.32
CA VAL A 928 -30.36 59.16 -17.28
C VAL A 928 -30.60 60.02 -18.54
N MET A 929 -31.84 60.08 -19.03
CA MET A 929 -32.19 60.84 -20.24
C MET A 929 -32.32 62.35 -20.02
N THR A 930 -32.49 62.80 -18.77
CA THR A 930 -32.58 64.24 -18.42
C THR A 930 -31.19 64.88 -18.27
N SER A 931 -30.12 64.09 -18.22
CA SER A 931 -28.74 64.58 -18.24
C SER A 931 -28.48 65.35 -19.56
N ASN A 932 -27.92 66.55 -19.45
CA ASN A 932 -27.85 67.51 -20.57
C ASN A 932 -26.66 67.22 -21.52
N ILE A 933 -26.47 65.95 -21.86
CA ILE A 933 -25.33 65.43 -22.62
C ILE A 933 -25.74 65.23 -24.08
N SER A 934 -25.14 65.99 -24.99
CA SER A 934 -25.56 66.09 -26.40
C SER A 934 -25.32 64.83 -27.25
N SER A 935 -24.52 63.88 -26.77
CA SER A 935 -24.15 62.64 -27.47
C SER A 935 -24.78 61.37 -26.89
N LEU A 936 -25.65 61.49 -25.87
CA LEU A 936 -26.29 60.35 -25.22
C LEU A 936 -27.39 59.74 -26.10
N ARG A 937 -27.39 58.42 -26.28
CA ARG A 937 -28.46 57.69 -26.98
C ARG A 937 -28.96 56.51 -26.17
N LEU A 938 -30.26 56.45 -25.89
CA LEU A 938 -30.90 55.27 -25.31
C LEU A 938 -30.88 54.11 -26.29
N GLN A 939 -30.31 52.98 -25.88
CA GLN A 939 -30.33 51.73 -26.63
C GLN A 939 -31.55 50.88 -26.22
N THR A 940 -31.74 50.62 -24.92
CA THR A 940 -32.82 49.77 -24.42
C THR A 940 -33.34 50.23 -23.05
N ASN A 941 -34.64 50.00 -22.77
CA ASN A 941 -35.25 50.18 -21.45
C ASN A 941 -36.36 49.13 -21.19
N GLU A 942 -36.00 47.99 -20.63
CA GLU A 942 -36.94 46.87 -20.47
C GLU A 942 -36.83 46.18 -19.10
N LEU A 943 -37.82 45.34 -18.77
CA LEU A 943 -37.80 44.49 -17.58
C LEU A 943 -37.26 43.10 -17.97
N VAL A 944 -36.21 42.65 -17.29
CA VAL A 944 -35.48 41.41 -17.58
C VAL A 944 -35.48 40.49 -16.36
N TYR A 945 -35.45 39.17 -16.56
CA TYR A 945 -35.25 38.19 -15.49
C TYR A 945 -33.76 37.89 -15.33
N LYS A 946 -33.23 38.04 -14.12
CA LYS A 946 -31.84 37.74 -13.75
C LYS A 946 -31.81 36.61 -12.71
N PRO A 947 -30.86 35.65 -12.78
CA PRO A 947 -30.75 34.61 -11.77
C PRO A 947 -30.38 35.18 -10.40
N VAL A 948 -30.93 34.62 -9.31
CA VAL A 948 -30.70 35.07 -7.92
C VAL A 948 -29.29 34.71 -7.44
N GLU A 949 -28.75 33.57 -7.89
CA GLU A 949 -27.37 33.12 -7.62
C GLU A 949 -26.73 32.63 -8.93
N ALA A 950 -25.43 32.91 -9.13
CA ALA A 950 -24.68 32.41 -10.28
C ALA A 950 -24.22 30.97 -10.00
N ASN A 951 -24.62 30.01 -10.84
CA ASN A 951 -24.20 28.62 -10.73
C ASN A 951 -22.89 28.37 -11.49
N GLU A 952 -21.91 27.72 -10.85
CA GLU A 952 -20.71 27.23 -11.55
C GLU A 952 -21.10 26.12 -12.51
N SER A 953 -20.62 26.24 -13.76
CA SER A 953 -21.07 25.42 -14.88
C SER A 953 -19.87 24.86 -15.67
N THR A 954 -20.09 23.77 -16.42
CA THR A 954 -19.06 23.09 -17.22
C THR A 954 -19.27 23.40 -18.70
N GLU A 955 -18.22 23.53 -19.51
CA GLU A 955 -18.31 23.89 -20.94
C GLU A 955 -19.26 22.97 -21.73
N GLU A 956 -19.34 21.68 -21.35
CA GLU A 956 -20.27 20.71 -21.94
C GLU A 956 -21.74 21.03 -21.63
N LEU A 957 -22.02 21.53 -20.43
CA LEU A 957 -23.35 21.97 -19.98
C LEU A 957 -23.73 23.30 -20.62
N GLU A 958 -22.78 24.23 -20.77
CA GLU A 958 -22.97 25.49 -21.49
C GLU A 958 -23.25 25.26 -22.97
N SER A 959 -22.52 24.34 -23.62
CA SER A 959 -22.78 23.97 -25.01
C SER A 959 -24.17 23.35 -25.18
N GLN A 960 -24.56 22.41 -24.32
CA GLN A 960 -25.85 21.74 -24.41
C GLN A 960 -27.02 22.67 -24.11
N VAL A 961 -26.86 23.56 -23.13
CA VAL A 961 -27.88 24.57 -22.81
C VAL A 961 -27.92 25.65 -23.90
N SER A 962 -26.78 26.03 -24.48
CA SER A 962 -26.73 26.97 -25.60
C SER A 962 -27.40 26.41 -26.85
N ASP A 963 -27.21 25.11 -27.16
CA ASP A 963 -27.91 24.43 -28.25
C ASP A 963 -29.43 24.41 -27.97
N LEU A 964 -29.84 24.10 -26.73
CA LEU A 964 -31.24 24.12 -26.34
C LEU A 964 -31.87 25.53 -26.41
N VAL A 965 -31.13 26.57 -26.00
CA VAL A 965 -31.56 27.98 -26.11
C VAL A 965 -31.68 28.35 -27.59
N ALA A 966 -30.72 27.97 -28.43
CA ALA A 966 -30.77 28.23 -29.86
C ALA A 966 -31.97 27.53 -30.53
N ASP A 967 -32.27 26.29 -30.14
CA ASP A 967 -33.44 25.55 -30.63
C ASP A 967 -34.76 26.18 -30.18
N LEU A 968 -34.84 26.64 -28.92
CA LEU A 968 -36.03 27.33 -28.39
C LEU A 968 -36.20 28.72 -29.00
N GLU A 969 -35.13 29.48 -29.24
CA GLU A 969 -35.19 30.78 -29.93
C GLU A 969 -35.45 30.65 -31.43
N ALA A 970 -35.16 29.48 -32.02
CA ALA A 970 -35.50 29.17 -33.40
C ALA A 970 -37.00 28.89 -33.60
N ASP A 971 -37.75 28.58 -32.52
CA ASP A 971 -39.19 28.42 -32.58
C ASP A 971 -39.89 29.76 -32.82
N GLU A 972 -40.77 29.81 -33.81
CA GLU A 972 -41.41 31.05 -34.25
C GLU A 972 -42.43 31.60 -33.22
N ASP A 973 -42.87 30.77 -32.27
CA ASP A 973 -43.81 31.14 -31.20
C ASP A 973 -43.12 31.60 -29.90
N ILE A 974 -41.77 31.52 -29.82
CA ILE A 974 -40.99 31.89 -28.63
C ILE A 974 -40.36 33.28 -28.82
N LEU A 975 -40.72 34.21 -27.93
CA LEU A 975 -40.23 35.60 -28.00
C LEU A 975 -38.82 35.76 -27.42
N ARG A 976 -38.51 35.09 -26.31
CA ARG A 976 -37.22 35.15 -25.59
C ARG A 976 -37.08 34.01 -24.59
N VAL A 977 -35.84 33.59 -24.31
CA VAL A 977 -35.48 32.56 -23.34
C VAL A 977 -34.52 33.15 -22.30
N TRP A 978 -34.70 32.81 -21.02
CA TRP A 978 -33.76 33.16 -19.95
C TRP A 978 -33.23 31.89 -19.29
N THR A 979 -31.94 31.85 -18.99
CA THR A 979 -31.29 30.71 -18.33
C THR A 979 -30.52 31.17 -17.09
N SER A 980 -30.31 30.26 -16.13
CA SER A 980 -29.51 30.55 -14.94
C SER A 980 -27.99 30.47 -15.20
N LEU A 981 -27.59 30.16 -16.43
CA LEU A 981 -26.19 30.12 -16.88
C LEU A 981 -25.78 31.43 -17.58
N ASP A 982 -26.75 32.16 -18.15
CA ASP A 982 -26.51 33.47 -18.74
C ASP A 982 -26.39 34.54 -17.64
N SER A 983 -25.17 35.00 -17.36
CA SER A 983 -24.92 36.22 -16.58
C SER A 983 -24.87 37.47 -17.46
N ARG A 984 -25.75 37.58 -18.47
CA ARG A 984 -25.77 38.72 -19.40
C ARG A 984 -26.18 40.03 -18.74
#